data_AF-W6UCN2-F1
#
_entry.id   AF-W6UCN2-F1
#
_cell.length_a   1.000
_cell.length_b   1.000
_cell.length_c   1.000
_cell.angle_alpha   90.00
_cell.angle_beta   90.00
_cell.angle_gamma   90.00
#
_symmetry.space_group_name_H-M   'P 1'
#
loop_
_entity.id
_entity.type
_entity.pdbx_description
1 polymer ?
#
loop_
_entity_poly.entity_id
_entity_poly.type
_entity_poly.pdbx_seq_one_letter_code
_entity_poly.pdbx_strand_id
1 'polypeptide(L)'
;MSHRAYLYNINTPSIAENADKIMMEWGYEMPLMLQPLLVKGGFISGNNYNNHVESNDSGLYFESKPGIENLKRFYKFLEGQPGLITEIEKFKDARDKLFNYLDKLTGRYFHLDIWDVLNMEDTPHAEQARLWLANIAHNNQIITKAMDAGDISLLNYKDLNDVSPSFTSFPELLNYEGYDYGWSCIWVSFEEDLPYEIFEENKLWGLKDKDGRVLLNAQFDEFYSFGPQGLAVVSKNGKYGYVDTAGSMAIPLIWEDAYDFEYSGVAVATLQKKSGLINTKGNQITEFVYDEIETIGNGSCFNAKKETFWGVIDASGRAVIDFEHTEVIDAGYGFYYTKISGQKNQKIYNEFFKFLGEFPVDSIENLDNGLLLIKPHKGLNSSLLYKRDGSLLDSGFEKINRQTNFNDLLVIRKDKKHGAISRKNENYVLPCLYDAILDIRARVNDGISDIALIHLGEKKGIYDGNPNQPSWLIPLDNYQQILWLHETVFTLQKKQMWSIANAENNEFSDFEFDLVVQKPNEDGFAYAFKADDVYSVSETGITPTPKSAALEHAGEDYAYYFEFESRKRLLAYGKGLSRNDGQITHELLSAHELCIKAIAAYNAKDYAKSICYDTIASEKGYALSMNNLAHLYYNIEGFLDDDKAFYWYHKSALSGNENAMNGLGMCYKHGVGTPVDVEKALFWLNKAAEMQLAIANNNLGDLYSEDLLLPSNNDKALQYYQAAADLGEPRNNWLGYLYDLKGEYEKALKYYQLGDDEGIDVSAYNLGIFYLNGLGSSKNVMKAIESFTRSLDRGYQQAHIDLALIYQNETGFKDKHKVQQHIDAAKAAGLEIPEDLVVKKKGWFDF
;
A
#
# COMPACT_ATOMS: atom_id res chain seq x y z
N MET A 1 -14.87 0.91 0.46
CA MET A 1 -15.11 2.27 0.99
C MET A 1 -13.93 3.11 0.52
N SER A 2 -14.16 4.32 0.02
CA SER A 2 -13.05 5.20 -0.39
C SER A 2 -12.32 5.65 0.86
N HIS A 3 -11.04 5.30 1.00
CA HIS A 3 -10.20 5.75 2.11
C HIS A 3 -9.83 7.22 1.88
N ARG A 4 -10.01 8.08 2.90
CA ARG A 4 -9.89 9.54 2.76
C ARG A 4 -9.07 10.20 3.87
N ALA A 5 -8.36 11.27 3.55
CA ALA A 5 -7.76 12.17 4.53
C ALA A 5 -8.69 13.35 4.81
N TYR A 6 -8.82 13.74 6.08
CA TYR A 6 -9.67 14.84 6.52
C TYR A 6 -8.87 15.86 7.31
N LEU A 7 -9.12 17.15 7.06
CA LEU A 7 -8.51 18.23 7.84
C LEU A 7 -9.59 18.98 8.61
N TYR A 8 -9.35 19.24 9.89
CA TYR A 8 -10.24 19.98 10.78
C TYR A 8 -9.52 21.17 11.42
N ASN A 9 -10.27 22.19 11.82
CA ASN A 9 -9.85 23.23 12.73
C ASN A 9 -10.55 23.08 14.07
N ILE A 10 -9.78 22.85 15.13
CA ILE A 10 -10.28 22.40 16.42
C ILE A 10 -9.64 23.17 17.58
N ASN A 11 -10.23 23.10 18.77
CA ASN A 11 -9.62 23.70 19.98
C ASN A 11 -8.83 22.71 20.83
N THR A 12 -9.36 21.50 20.98
CA THR A 12 -8.87 20.53 21.96
C THR A 12 -8.51 19.21 21.27
N PRO A 13 -7.22 18.84 21.21
CA PRO A 13 -6.79 17.55 20.68
C PRO A 13 -7.41 16.38 21.45
N SER A 14 -7.81 15.33 20.73
CA SER A 14 -8.45 14.09 21.23
C SER A 14 -9.80 14.27 21.92
N ILE A 15 -10.48 15.40 21.69
CA ILE A 15 -11.83 15.66 22.21
C ILE A 15 -12.66 16.28 21.10
N ALA A 16 -13.60 15.53 20.53
CA ALA A 16 -14.59 16.11 19.63
C ALA A 16 -15.46 17.13 20.36
N GLU A 17 -15.43 18.36 19.87
CA GLU A 17 -16.30 19.44 20.31
C GLU A 17 -17.28 19.81 19.19
N ASN A 18 -18.49 20.23 19.55
CA ASN A 18 -19.46 20.72 18.55
C ASN A 18 -18.98 21.95 17.76
N ALA A 19 -17.91 22.61 18.24
CA ALA A 19 -17.32 23.77 17.59
C ALA A 19 -16.16 23.41 16.64
N ASP A 20 -15.74 22.14 16.61
CA ASP A 20 -14.71 21.65 15.70
C ASP A 20 -15.23 21.72 14.26
N LYS A 21 -14.44 22.32 13.36
CA LYS A 21 -14.82 22.58 11.97
C LYS A 21 -14.06 21.68 11.03
N ILE A 22 -14.74 20.86 10.25
CA ILE A 22 -14.13 20.14 9.14
C ILE A 22 -13.87 21.11 7.98
N MET A 23 -12.66 21.05 7.44
CA MET A 23 -12.13 21.93 6.41
C MET A 23 -11.88 21.23 5.09
N MET A 24 -11.62 19.93 5.09
CA MET A 24 -11.20 19.18 3.89
C MET A 24 -11.56 17.72 4.04
N GLU A 25 -11.95 17.10 2.93
CA GLU A 25 -12.07 15.67 2.73
C GLU A 25 -11.42 15.35 1.38
N TRP A 26 -10.30 14.63 1.36
CA TRP A 26 -9.47 14.48 0.16
C TRP A 26 -8.71 13.16 0.10
N GLY A 27 -8.80 12.49 -1.05
CA GLY A 27 -7.85 11.47 -1.57
C GLY A 27 -7.20 10.52 -0.57
N TYR A 28 -6.01 10.01 -0.91
CA TYR A 28 -5.18 9.22 0.02
C TYR A 28 -4.03 10.06 0.59
N GLU A 29 -3.87 11.29 0.08
CA GLU A 29 -2.76 12.21 0.34
C GLU A 29 -3.25 13.58 0.85
N MET A 30 -2.34 14.33 1.48
CA MET A 30 -2.57 15.75 1.80
C MET A 30 -2.32 16.60 0.55
N PRO A 31 -3.28 17.44 0.09
CA PRO A 31 -3.07 18.37 -1.01
C PRO A 31 -1.84 19.26 -0.79
N LEU A 32 -0.88 19.21 -1.71
CA LEU A 32 0.37 19.96 -1.60
C LEU A 32 0.15 21.47 -1.45
N MET A 33 -0.89 22.03 -2.09
CA MET A 33 -1.25 23.45 -1.99
C MET A 33 -1.71 23.89 -0.58
N LEU A 34 -2.10 22.94 0.27
CA LEU A 34 -2.53 23.18 1.65
C LEU A 34 -1.49 22.71 2.69
N GLN A 35 -0.50 21.92 2.30
CA GLN A 35 0.56 21.41 3.18
C GLN A 35 1.32 22.50 3.97
N PRO A 36 1.52 23.74 3.46
CA PRO A 36 2.13 24.83 4.24
C PRO A 36 1.32 25.28 5.46
N LEU A 37 0.08 24.80 5.65
CA LEU A 37 -0.68 24.96 6.90
C LEU A 37 -0.06 24.13 8.04
N LEU A 38 0.67 23.06 7.75
CA LEU A 38 1.09 22.03 8.70
C LEU A 38 2.58 22.14 9.08
N VAL A 39 3.03 23.34 9.47
CA VAL A 39 4.47 23.63 9.64
C VAL A 39 5.01 23.56 11.07
N LYS A 40 4.23 23.96 12.08
CA LYS A 40 4.77 24.20 13.44
C LYS A 40 4.22 23.23 14.47
N GLY A 41 5.14 22.58 15.19
CA GLY A 41 4.84 21.86 16.44
C GLY A 41 3.94 20.65 16.26
N GLY A 42 4.03 19.98 15.10
CA GLY A 42 3.22 18.81 14.78
C GLY A 42 3.38 17.70 15.83
N PHE A 43 2.28 17.16 16.34
CA PHE A 43 2.30 16.03 17.28
C PHE A 43 1.15 15.06 17.01
N ILE A 44 1.27 13.85 17.58
CA ILE A 44 0.28 12.77 17.45
C ILE A 44 -0.51 12.68 18.75
N SER A 45 -1.83 12.57 18.64
CA SER A 45 -2.74 12.27 19.75
C SER A 45 -3.92 11.44 19.19
N GLY A 46 -4.87 10.97 20.03
CA GLY A 46 -6.10 10.32 19.53
C GLY A 46 -6.90 11.23 18.59
N ASN A 47 -7.64 10.71 17.61
CA ASN A 47 -8.50 11.51 16.74
C ASN A 47 -9.67 12.11 17.54
N ASN A 48 -10.29 13.15 16.96
CA ASN A 48 -11.49 13.74 17.57
C ASN A 48 -12.77 13.02 17.14
N TYR A 49 -12.87 12.59 15.87
CA TYR A 49 -14.14 12.17 15.28
C TYR A 49 -14.25 10.66 15.07
N ASN A 50 -13.15 9.99 14.71
CA ASN A 50 -13.13 8.56 14.44
C ASN A 50 -12.56 7.77 15.62
N ASN A 51 -13.24 7.85 16.76
CA ASN A 51 -12.84 7.23 18.03
C ASN A 51 -13.04 5.70 17.99
N HIS A 52 -12.24 5.05 17.14
CA HIS A 52 -12.04 3.61 17.15
C HIS A 52 -11.14 3.21 18.34
N VAL A 53 -11.00 1.91 18.61
CA VAL A 53 -10.26 1.33 19.77
C VAL A 53 -9.05 2.18 20.18
N GLU A 54 -8.90 2.46 21.48
CA GLU A 54 -7.92 3.42 22.04
C GLU A 54 -6.46 3.26 21.55
N SER A 55 -6.07 2.08 21.03
CA SER A 55 -4.73 1.81 20.50
C SER A 55 -4.49 2.21 19.04
N ASN A 56 -5.56 2.39 18.24
CA ASN A 56 -5.50 2.69 16.80
C ASN A 56 -6.05 4.07 16.46
N ASP A 57 -6.32 4.86 17.49
CA ASP A 57 -6.82 6.21 17.35
C ASP A 57 -5.62 7.17 17.26
N SER A 58 -5.31 7.67 16.07
CA SER A 58 -4.13 8.51 15.82
C SER A 58 -4.45 9.61 14.81
N GLY A 59 -4.44 10.84 15.30
CA GLY A 59 -4.59 12.08 14.56
C GLY A 59 -3.35 12.96 14.67
N LEU A 60 -3.07 13.73 13.62
CA LEU A 60 -1.97 14.69 13.61
C LEU A 60 -2.49 16.09 13.92
N TYR A 61 -1.76 16.83 14.75
CA TYR A 61 -2.16 18.15 15.24
C TYR A 61 -1.07 19.19 15.01
N PHE A 62 -1.43 20.36 14.49
CA PHE A 62 -0.52 21.48 14.19
C PHE A 62 -1.11 22.81 14.67
N GLU A 63 -0.29 23.77 15.07
CA GLU A 63 -0.82 25.09 15.48
C GLU A 63 -1.42 25.85 14.29
N SER A 64 -2.67 26.31 14.40
CA SER A 64 -3.42 26.88 13.27
C SER A 64 -2.88 28.24 12.82
N LYS A 65 -2.67 29.18 13.74
CA LYS A 65 -2.25 30.56 13.42
C LYS A 65 -0.92 30.61 12.64
N PRO A 66 0.17 29.95 13.10
CA PRO A 66 1.43 29.93 12.37
C PRO A 66 1.31 29.23 11.00
N GLY A 67 0.44 28.22 10.90
CA GLY A 67 0.11 27.57 9.63
C GLY A 67 -0.53 28.52 8.62
N ILE A 68 -1.54 29.28 9.04
CA ILE A 68 -2.23 30.26 8.17
C ILE A 68 -1.26 31.37 7.72
N GLU A 69 -0.43 31.88 8.63
CA GLU A 69 0.57 32.90 8.30
C GLU A 69 1.61 32.37 7.29
N ASN A 70 2.03 31.11 7.44
CA ASN A 70 2.97 30.48 6.53
C ASN A 70 2.35 30.20 5.15
N LEU A 71 1.08 29.77 5.10
CA LEU A 71 0.37 29.60 3.82
C LEU A 71 0.22 30.93 3.09
N LYS A 72 -0.12 32.02 3.79
CA LYS A 72 -0.17 33.37 3.21
C LYS A 72 1.18 33.79 2.62
N ARG A 73 2.26 33.48 3.33
CA ARG A 73 3.63 33.70 2.85
C ARG A 73 3.91 32.89 1.57
N PHE A 74 3.47 31.64 1.52
CA PHE A 74 3.64 30.77 0.36
C PHE A 74 2.93 31.31 -0.89
N TYR A 75 1.66 31.70 -0.80
CA TYR A 75 0.95 32.23 -1.98
C TYR A 75 1.52 33.56 -2.45
N LYS A 76 1.99 34.41 -1.52
CA LYS A 76 2.70 35.64 -1.89
C LYS A 76 4.01 35.34 -2.64
N PHE A 77 4.72 34.30 -2.23
CA PHE A 77 5.90 33.82 -2.94
C PHE A 77 5.54 33.35 -4.34
N LEU A 78 4.50 32.52 -4.50
CA LEU A 78 4.02 32.02 -5.80
C LEU A 78 3.59 33.14 -6.75
N GLU A 79 2.80 34.09 -6.26
CA GLU A 79 2.35 35.26 -7.05
C GLU A 79 3.52 36.12 -7.53
N GLY A 80 4.63 36.11 -6.79
CA GLY A 80 5.85 36.83 -7.13
C GLY A 80 6.69 36.18 -8.23
N GLN A 81 6.35 34.96 -8.69
CA GLN A 81 7.13 34.22 -9.68
C GLN A 81 6.63 34.48 -11.11
N PRO A 82 7.43 35.14 -11.97
CA PRO A 82 7.00 35.48 -13.33
C PRO A 82 6.70 34.24 -14.17
N GLY A 83 5.51 34.19 -14.78
CA GLY A 83 5.12 33.11 -15.70
C GLY A 83 4.77 31.79 -15.04
N LEU A 84 4.78 31.71 -13.70
CA LEU A 84 4.43 30.50 -12.96
C LEU A 84 2.92 30.20 -12.99
N ILE A 85 2.09 31.23 -12.89
CA ILE A 85 0.63 31.14 -12.85
C ILE A 85 0.06 31.50 -14.23
N THR A 86 -0.69 30.60 -14.84
CA THR A 86 -1.28 30.78 -16.18
C THR A 86 -2.49 31.71 -16.16
N GLU A 87 -3.32 31.62 -15.13
CA GLU A 87 -4.55 32.42 -14.97
C GLU A 87 -4.52 33.25 -13.67
N ILE A 88 -3.76 34.35 -13.67
CA ILE A 88 -3.48 35.15 -12.46
C ILE A 88 -4.72 35.69 -11.76
N GLU A 89 -5.78 36.04 -12.49
CA GLU A 89 -7.02 36.55 -11.88
C GLU A 89 -7.82 35.43 -11.21
N LYS A 90 -7.85 34.21 -11.78
CA LYS A 90 -8.44 33.03 -11.10
C LYS A 90 -7.64 32.67 -9.85
N PHE A 91 -6.31 32.71 -9.92
CA PHE A 91 -5.45 32.48 -8.75
C PHE A 91 -5.75 33.45 -7.61
N LYS A 92 -5.88 34.75 -7.92
CA LYS A 92 -6.22 35.77 -6.91
C LYS A 92 -7.58 35.51 -6.28
N ASP A 93 -8.59 35.18 -7.09
CA ASP A 93 -9.94 34.87 -6.60
C ASP A 93 -9.93 33.64 -5.67
N ALA A 94 -9.29 32.54 -6.08
CA ALA A 94 -9.15 31.33 -5.26
C ALA A 94 -8.37 31.59 -3.97
N ARG A 95 -7.24 32.30 -4.05
CA ARG A 95 -6.44 32.74 -2.89
C ARG A 95 -7.27 33.56 -1.91
N ASP A 96 -8.02 34.54 -2.41
CA ASP A 96 -8.80 35.44 -1.57
C ASP A 96 -9.95 34.69 -0.90
N LYS A 97 -10.62 33.77 -1.60
CA LYS A 97 -11.62 32.86 -1.02
C LYS A 97 -11.01 32.00 0.09
N LEU A 98 -9.88 31.35 -0.19
CA LEU A 98 -9.16 30.50 0.76
C LEU A 98 -8.76 31.28 2.02
N PHE A 99 -8.17 32.46 1.87
CA PHE A 99 -7.71 33.25 3.02
C PHE A 99 -8.85 33.87 3.80
N ASN A 100 -9.92 34.31 3.13
CA ASN A 100 -11.12 34.77 3.81
C ASN A 100 -11.78 33.65 4.63
N TYR A 101 -11.73 32.39 4.17
CA TYR A 101 -12.19 31.25 4.95
C TYR A 101 -11.26 30.99 6.15
N LEU A 102 -9.95 30.86 5.91
CA LEU A 102 -8.97 30.57 6.96
C LEU A 102 -8.93 31.63 8.06
N ASP A 103 -9.12 32.91 7.74
CA ASP A 103 -9.10 34.01 8.71
C ASP A 103 -10.28 34.00 9.69
N LYS A 104 -11.36 33.26 9.38
CA LYS A 104 -12.51 33.07 10.27
C LYS A 104 -12.32 31.92 11.25
N LEU A 105 -11.34 31.06 11.03
CA LEU A 105 -11.09 29.89 11.86
C LEU A 105 -10.60 30.31 13.25
N THR A 106 -11.29 29.80 14.29
CA THR A 106 -11.01 30.16 15.69
C THR A 106 -10.30 29.06 16.46
N GLY A 107 -10.30 27.83 15.92
CA GLY A 107 -9.66 26.67 16.52
C GLY A 107 -8.15 26.85 16.64
N ARG A 108 -7.60 26.46 17.79
CA ARG A 108 -6.17 26.54 18.09
C ARG A 108 -5.31 25.62 17.23
N TYR A 109 -5.84 24.49 16.78
CA TYR A 109 -5.10 23.48 16.03
C TYR A 109 -5.75 23.16 14.70
N PHE A 110 -4.92 22.81 13.72
CA PHE A 110 -5.33 21.97 12.60
C PHE A 110 -5.17 20.51 13.00
N HIS A 111 -6.21 19.71 12.80
CA HIS A 111 -6.21 18.29 13.04
C HIS A 111 -6.34 17.56 11.69
N LEU A 112 -5.31 16.84 11.28
CA LEU A 112 -5.34 15.96 10.12
C LEU A 112 -5.70 14.54 10.60
N ASP A 113 -6.92 14.12 10.31
CA ASP A 113 -7.42 12.76 10.52
C ASP A 113 -7.19 11.97 9.24
N ILE A 114 -6.35 10.95 9.35
CA ILE A 114 -5.96 10.07 8.23
C ILE A 114 -6.32 8.64 8.55
N TRP A 115 -7.19 8.39 9.54
CA TRP A 115 -7.50 7.04 10.03
C TRP A 115 -7.88 6.09 8.89
N ASP A 116 -8.74 6.52 7.96
CA ASP A 116 -9.13 5.71 6.81
C ASP A 116 -7.93 5.32 5.93
N VAL A 117 -6.98 6.24 5.73
CA VAL A 117 -5.74 6.00 4.97
C VAL A 117 -4.82 5.05 5.73
N LEU A 118 -4.72 5.21 7.06
CA LEU A 118 -3.89 4.35 7.90
C LEU A 118 -4.40 2.91 7.95
N ASN A 119 -5.70 2.67 7.76
CA ASN A 119 -6.27 1.32 7.73
C ASN A 119 -5.99 0.54 6.44
N MET A 120 -5.27 1.11 5.47
CA MET A 120 -4.93 0.37 4.24
C MET A 120 -3.81 -0.64 4.43
N GLU A 121 -3.07 -0.54 5.54
CA GLU A 121 -1.92 -1.37 5.85
C GLU A 121 -2.03 -1.93 7.26
N ASP A 122 -1.48 -3.12 7.50
CA ASP A 122 -1.49 -3.78 8.83
C ASP A 122 -0.53 -3.12 9.85
N THR A 123 0.16 -2.04 9.45
CA THR A 123 1.07 -1.25 10.29
C THR A 123 0.27 -0.49 11.38
N PRO A 124 0.75 -0.38 12.64
CA PRO A 124 0.04 0.40 13.65
C PRO A 124 -0.17 1.87 13.23
N HIS A 125 -1.37 2.40 13.42
CA HIS A 125 -1.71 3.78 13.03
C HIS A 125 -0.76 4.81 13.63
N ALA A 126 -0.30 4.61 14.87
CA ALA A 126 0.66 5.51 15.51
C ALA A 126 2.03 5.56 14.80
N GLU A 127 2.44 4.48 14.12
CA GLU A 127 3.68 4.43 13.34
C GLU A 127 3.51 5.07 11.97
N GLN A 128 2.42 4.75 11.27
CA GLN A 128 2.09 5.40 10.01
C GLN A 128 1.88 6.91 10.19
N ALA A 129 1.24 7.34 11.28
CA ALA A 129 1.09 8.75 11.66
C ALA A 129 2.45 9.44 11.87
N ARG A 130 3.47 8.75 12.42
CA ARG A 130 4.83 9.31 12.55
C ARG A 130 5.50 9.50 11.19
N LEU A 131 5.30 8.56 10.26
CA LEU A 131 5.82 8.68 8.90
C LEU A 131 5.20 9.88 8.18
N TRP A 132 3.88 10.04 8.28
CA TRP A 132 3.17 11.21 7.75
C TRP A 132 3.68 12.52 8.35
N LEU A 133 3.90 12.56 9.67
CA LEU A 133 4.46 13.73 10.33
C LEU A 133 5.86 14.09 9.79
N ALA A 134 6.70 13.08 9.54
CA ALA A 134 8.03 13.26 8.97
C ALA A 134 7.99 13.72 7.50
N ASN A 135 7.11 13.14 6.69
CA ASN A 135 6.93 13.53 5.27
C ASN A 135 6.39 14.95 5.13
N ILE A 136 5.44 15.35 5.99
CA ILE A 136 4.96 16.73 6.05
C ILE A 136 6.09 17.70 6.45
N ALA A 137 6.92 17.32 7.42
CA ALA A 137 8.05 18.14 7.83
C ALA A 137 9.10 18.29 6.71
N HIS A 138 9.43 17.20 6.01
CA HIS A 138 10.34 17.18 4.86
C HIS A 138 9.87 18.11 3.74
N ASN A 139 8.62 17.95 3.29
CA ASN A 139 8.06 18.79 2.23
C ASN A 139 8.05 20.27 2.63
N ASN A 140 7.71 20.59 3.88
CA ASN A 140 7.71 21.95 4.38
C ASN A 140 9.12 22.56 4.44
N GLN A 141 10.18 21.77 4.64
CA GLN A 141 11.55 22.26 4.54
C GLN A 141 11.89 22.70 3.11
N ILE A 142 11.52 21.90 2.11
CA ILE A 142 11.72 22.23 0.69
C ILE A 142 10.93 23.49 0.31
N ILE A 143 9.64 23.54 0.67
CA ILE A 143 8.78 24.71 0.42
C ILE A 143 9.35 25.97 1.10
N THR A 144 9.78 25.86 2.36
CA THR A 144 10.37 26.99 3.09
C THR A 144 11.69 27.44 2.48
N LYS A 145 12.55 26.52 2.05
CA LYS A 145 13.80 26.83 1.36
C LYS A 145 13.55 27.60 0.06
N ALA A 146 12.56 27.18 -0.74
CA ALA A 146 12.15 27.89 -1.95
C ALA A 146 11.62 29.30 -1.64
N MET A 147 10.74 29.43 -0.64
CA MET A 147 10.19 30.72 -0.20
C MET A 147 11.28 31.68 0.33
N ASP A 148 12.22 31.17 1.12
CA ASP A 148 13.31 31.95 1.72
C ASP A 148 14.29 32.44 0.63
N ALA A 149 14.58 31.60 -0.36
CA ALA A 149 15.43 31.95 -1.49
C ALA A 149 14.71 32.83 -2.53
N GLY A 150 13.38 32.85 -2.53
CA GLY A 150 12.61 33.50 -3.60
C GLY A 150 12.73 32.78 -4.95
N ASP A 151 13.10 31.50 -4.94
CA ASP A 151 13.41 30.71 -6.13
C ASP A 151 12.50 29.47 -6.23
N ILE A 152 11.60 29.48 -7.22
CA ILE A 152 10.66 28.38 -7.45
C ILE A 152 11.32 27.10 -7.95
N SER A 153 12.53 27.17 -8.53
CA SER A 153 13.23 25.98 -9.01
C SER A 153 13.64 25.03 -7.88
N LEU A 154 13.77 25.55 -6.65
CA LEU A 154 14.04 24.78 -5.44
C LEU A 154 12.82 23.99 -4.95
N LEU A 155 11.61 24.29 -5.44
CA LEU A 155 10.41 23.52 -5.18
C LEU A 155 10.22 22.46 -6.28
N ASN A 156 11.15 21.52 -6.33
CA ASN A 156 11.11 20.42 -7.27
C ASN A 156 10.15 19.33 -6.79
N TYR A 157 9.17 19.00 -7.63
CA TYR A 157 8.08 18.08 -7.29
C TYR A 157 8.55 16.67 -6.93
N LYS A 158 9.65 16.22 -7.55
CA LYS A 158 10.21 14.88 -7.33
C LYS A 158 10.87 14.70 -5.97
N ASP A 159 11.21 15.81 -5.30
CA ASP A 159 11.90 15.79 -4.01
C ASP A 159 10.88 15.82 -2.86
N LEU A 160 9.59 15.93 -3.15
CA LEU A 160 8.49 15.93 -2.19
C LEU A 160 7.98 14.49 -1.97
N ASN A 161 7.72 14.15 -0.71
CA ASN A 161 7.15 12.87 -0.30
C ASN A 161 5.62 12.90 -0.30
N ASP A 162 4.98 11.76 -0.54
CA ASP A 162 3.52 11.56 -0.47
C ASP A 162 2.70 12.63 -1.24
N VAL A 163 3.23 13.10 -2.37
CA VAL A 163 2.53 13.98 -3.31
C VAL A 163 1.87 13.16 -4.42
N SER A 164 0.83 13.71 -5.05
CA SER A 164 0.05 13.01 -6.06
C SER A 164 0.93 12.57 -7.26
N PRO A 165 0.93 11.27 -7.62
CA PRO A 165 1.75 10.78 -8.73
C PRO A 165 1.24 11.23 -10.11
N SER A 166 0.05 11.84 -10.15
CA SER A 166 -0.59 12.34 -11.38
C SER A 166 0.10 13.57 -11.97
N PHE A 167 0.98 14.24 -11.20
CA PHE A 167 1.70 15.42 -11.66
C PHE A 167 3.21 15.14 -11.71
N THR A 168 3.87 15.73 -12.70
CA THR A 168 5.31 15.56 -12.92
C THR A 168 6.13 16.78 -12.49
N SER A 169 5.45 17.90 -12.17
CA SER A 169 6.07 19.14 -11.72
C SER A 169 5.12 19.99 -10.86
N PHE A 170 5.68 20.87 -10.03
CA PHE A 170 4.89 21.78 -9.20
C PHE A 170 4.06 22.77 -10.03
N PRO A 171 4.57 23.40 -11.12
CA PRO A 171 3.75 24.25 -11.98
C PRO A 171 2.56 23.53 -12.62
N GLU A 172 2.72 22.24 -12.95
CA GLU A 172 1.63 21.43 -13.50
C GLU A 172 0.50 21.24 -12.48
N LEU A 173 0.85 20.87 -11.24
CA LEU A 173 -0.13 20.79 -10.14
C LEU A 173 -0.77 22.15 -9.86
N LEU A 174 0.05 23.21 -9.77
CA LEU A 174 -0.41 24.55 -9.42
C LEU A 174 -1.47 25.07 -10.40
N ASN A 175 -1.29 24.82 -11.70
CA ASN A 175 -2.18 25.32 -12.75
C ASN A 175 -3.24 24.30 -13.19
N TYR A 176 -3.37 23.17 -12.49
CA TYR A 176 -4.39 22.18 -12.78
C TYR A 176 -5.76 22.66 -12.28
N GLU A 177 -6.72 22.75 -13.21
CA GLU A 177 -8.04 23.33 -12.96
C GLU A 177 -8.79 22.63 -11.80
N GLY A 178 -8.63 21.31 -11.66
CA GLY A 178 -9.30 20.55 -10.59
C GLY A 178 -8.81 20.85 -9.17
N TYR A 179 -7.63 21.43 -9.00
CA TYR A 179 -7.11 21.86 -7.69
C TYR A 179 -7.56 23.28 -7.32
N ASP A 180 -8.02 24.09 -8.28
CA ASP A 180 -8.39 25.51 -8.12
C ASP A 180 -7.45 26.26 -7.17
N TYR A 181 -6.14 26.10 -7.38
CA TYR A 181 -5.09 26.67 -6.54
C TYR A 181 -5.24 26.38 -5.03
N GLY A 182 -5.74 25.19 -4.66
CA GLY A 182 -5.98 24.74 -3.29
C GLY A 182 -7.37 25.06 -2.74
N TRP A 183 -8.16 25.90 -3.41
CA TRP A 183 -9.51 26.26 -2.94
C TRP A 183 -10.51 25.11 -3.09
N SER A 184 -10.44 24.34 -4.17
CA SER A 184 -11.35 23.20 -4.39
C SER A 184 -11.16 22.06 -3.38
N CYS A 185 -10.01 22.03 -2.68
CA CYS A 185 -9.75 21.08 -1.61
C CYS A 185 -10.48 21.42 -0.32
N ILE A 186 -10.93 22.67 -0.12
CA ILE A 186 -11.64 23.03 1.10
C ILE A 186 -13.08 22.50 1.03
N TRP A 187 -13.40 21.57 1.92
CA TRP A 187 -14.75 21.12 2.20
C TRP A 187 -15.48 22.21 2.97
N VAL A 188 -16.03 23.16 2.22
CA VAL A 188 -17.00 24.09 2.76
C VAL A 188 -18.28 23.29 2.93
N SER A 189 -18.64 22.93 4.18
CA SER A 189 -20.02 22.54 4.45
C SER A 189 -20.86 23.70 3.92
N PHE A 190 -21.76 23.41 2.99
CA PHE A 190 -22.57 24.42 2.31
C PHE A 190 -23.51 25.16 3.28
N GLU A 191 -23.33 25.07 4.60
CA GLU A 191 -24.24 25.57 5.63
C GLU A 191 -23.55 26.36 6.78
N GLU A 192 -22.29 26.10 7.18
CA GLU A 192 -21.77 26.66 8.46
C GLU A 192 -20.89 27.93 8.38
N ASP A 193 -20.47 28.36 7.20
CA ASP A 193 -19.70 29.62 7.04
C ASP A 193 -20.08 30.42 5.79
N LEU A 194 -21.26 30.12 5.27
CA LEU A 194 -21.87 30.90 4.20
C LEU A 194 -22.04 32.34 4.68
N PRO A 195 -21.81 33.34 3.81
CA PRO A 195 -22.12 34.73 4.15
C PRO A 195 -23.64 34.97 4.36
N TYR A 196 -24.46 33.91 4.29
CA TYR A 196 -25.91 33.92 4.35
C TYR A 196 -26.49 32.70 5.08
N GLU A 197 -27.71 32.83 5.58
CA GLU A 197 -28.54 31.77 6.17
C GLU A 197 -29.85 31.72 5.38
N ILE A 198 -30.18 30.57 4.77
CA ILE A 198 -31.51 30.32 4.21
C ILE A 198 -32.41 29.91 5.38
N PHE A 199 -33.51 30.63 5.60
CA PHE A 199 -34.39 30.41 6.75
C PHE A 199 -35.85 30.22 6.34
N GLU A 200 -36.59 29.44 7.14
CA GLU A 200 -38.02 29.24 6.98
C GLU A 200 -38.79 30.05 8.04
N GLU A 201 -39.80 30.81 7.61
CA GLU A 201 -40.76 31.48 8.48
C GLU A 201 -42.17 31.31 7.91
N ASN A 202 -43.11 30.80 8.70
CA ASN A 202 -44.49 30.53 8.30
C ASN A 202 -44.64 29.66 7.02
N LYS A 203 -43.77 28.65 6.85
CA LYS A 203 -43.70 27.78 5.66
C LYS A 203 -43.28 28.46 4.36
N LEU A 204 -42.62 29.61 4.47
CA LEU A 204 -42.01 30.28 3.34
C LEU A 204 -40.52 30.48 3.62
N TRP A 205 -39.72 30.46 2.58
CA TRP A 205 -38.26 30.55 2.66
C TRP A 205 -37.76 31.96 2.34
N GLY A 206 -36.71 32.39 3.04
CA GLY A 206 -36.04 33.68 2.90
C GLY A 206 -34.53 33.58 3.14
N LEU A 207 -33.83 34.71 3.14
CA LEU A 207 -32.37 34.81 3.26
C LEU A 207 -31.96 35.85 4.31
N LYS A 208 -31.01 35.51 5.18
CA LYS A 208 -30.29 36.45 6.05
C LYS A 208 -28.81 36.47 5.68
N ASP A 209 -28.09 37.50 6.10
CA ASP A 209 -26.63 37.48 6.11
C ASP A 209 -26.09 36.74 7.34
N LYS A 210 -24.77 36.54 7.39
CA LYS A 210 -24.06 35.91 8.52
C LYS A 210 -24.27 36.59 9.88
N ASP A 211 -24.68 37.85 9.92
CA ASP A 211 -24.91 38.61 11.15
C ASP A 211 -26.40 38.52 11.58
N GLY A 212 -27.19 37.70 10.88
CA GLY A 212 -28.61 37.46 11.15
C GLY A 212 -29.54 38.55 10.60
N ARG A 213 -29.01 39.51 9.83
CA ARG A 213 -29.84 40.56 9.20
C ARG A 213 -30.57 39.97 8.01
N VAL A 214 -31.88 40.15 7.97
CA VAL A 214 -32.71 39.70 6.84
C VAL A 214 -32.32 40.46 5.57
N LEU A 215 -31.80 39.73 4.59
CA LEU A 215 -31.50 40.21 3.23
C LEU A 215 -32.73 40.08 2.33
N LEU A 216 -33.51 39.01 2.51
CA LEU A 216 -34.71 38.71 1.78
C LEU A 216 -35.77 38.09 2.71
N ASN A 217 -36.90 38.76 2.87
CA ASN A 217 -37.99 38.26 3.70
C ASN A 217 -38.51 36.91 3.16
N ALA A 218 -38.94 36.03 4.09
CA ALA A 218 -39.55 34.75 3.77
C ALA A 218 -40.78 34.91 2.85
N GLN A 219 -40.67 34.40 1.62
CA GLN A 219 -41.72 34.60 0.61
C GLN A 219 -41.78 33.55 -0.51
N PHE A 220 -40.88 32.56 -0.52
CA PHE A 220 -40.78 31.50 -1.52
C PHE A 220 -41.29 30.16 -0.98
N ASP A 221 -41.88 29.35 -1.85
CA ASP A 221 -42.36 28.01 -1.51
C ASP A 221 -41.18 27.02 -1.37
N GLU A 222 -40.16 27.16 -2.21
CA GLU A 222 -38.89 26.40 -2.15
C GLU A 222 -37.69 27.35 -2.34
N PHE A 223 -36.56 27.02 -1.71
CA PHE A 223 -35.31 27.76 -1.81
C PHE A 223 -34.15 26.76 -1.73
N TYR A 224 -33.44 26.57 -2.85
CA TYR A 224 -32.33 25.63 -2.96
C TYR A 224 -31.01 26.29 -2.57
N SER A 225 -29.98 25.47 -2.30
CA SER A 225 -28.65 25.98 -1.98
C SER A 225 -28.05 26.77 -3.15
N PHE A 226 -27.17 27.72 -2.86
CA PHE A 226 -26.48 28.47 -3.92
C PHE A 226 -25.46 27.58 -4.63
N GLY A 227 -25.50 27.59 -5.96
CA GLY A 227 -24.46 26.97 -6.79
C GLY A 227 -23.17 27.79 -6.85
N PRO A 228 -22.11 27.29 -7.52
CA PRO A 228 -20.78 27.92 -7.57
C PRO A 228 -20.77 29.35 -8.16
N GLN A 229 -21.82 29.75 -8.89
CA GLN A 229 -21.98 31.10 -9.44
C GLN A 229 -22.65 32.09 -8.47
N GLY A 230 -22.95 31.66 -7.24
CA GLY A 230 -23.62 32.50 -6.24
C GLY A 230 -25.09 32.75 -6.55
N LEU A 231 -25.75 31.81 -7.24
CA LEU A 231 -27.18 31.83 -7.55
C LEU A 231 -27.87 30.61 -6.93
N ALA A 232 -29.02 30.82 -6.30
CA ALA A 232 -29.88 29.78 -5.75
C ALA A 232 -31.20 29.73 -6.50
N VAL A 233 -31.68 28.52 -6.83
CA VAL A 233 -33.02 28.31 -7.37
C VAL A 233 -34.05 28.62 -6.28
N VAL A 234 -35.10 29.35 -6.62
CA VAL A 234 -36.25 29.63 -5.74
C VAL A 234 -37.55 29.42 -6.48
N SER A 235 -38.61 28.99 -5.77
CA SER A 235 -39.93 28.79 -6.36
C SER A 235 -41.03 29.55 -5.63
N LYS A 236 -42.05 29.98 -6.38
CA LYS A 236 -43.26 30.62 -5.84
C LYS A 236 -44.45 30.40 -6.76
N ASN A 237 -45.55 29.88 -6.24
CA ASN A 237 -46.76 29.50 -6.97
C ASN A 237 -46.46 28.57 -8.17
N GLY A 238 -45.53 27.63 -8.02
CA GLY A 238 -45.12 26.69 -9.08
C GLY A 238 -44.35 27.33 -10.23
N LYS A 239 -43.71 28.48 -9.99
CA LYS A 239 -42.77 29.12 -10.92
C LYS A 239 -41.41 29.25 -10.28
N TYR A 240 -40.36 28.97 -11.06
CA TYR A 240 -38.97 28.97 -10.63
C TYR A 240 -38.21 30.17 -11.19
N GLY A 241 -37.23 30.63 -10.41
CA GLY A 241 -36.35 31.76 -10.69
C GLY A 241 -35.08 31.64 -9.84
N TYR A 242 -34.26 32.68 -9.81
CA TYR A 242 -32.99 32.64 -9.07
C TYR A 242 -32.76 33.90 -8.27
N VAL A 243 -32.21 33.73 -7.07
CA VAL A 243 -31.76 34.80 -6.17
C VAL A 243 -30.25 34.76 -6.04
N ASP A 244 -29.64 35.94 -5.86
CA ASP A 244 -28.23 36.06 -5.54
C ASP A 244 -27.97 36.08 -4.02
N THR A 245 -26.70 35.96 -3.64
CA THR A 245 -26.28 35.93 -2.23
C THR A 245 -26.57 37.23 -1.47
N ALA A 246 -26.92 38.32 -2.17
CA ALA A 246 -27.34 39.58 -1.56
C ALA A 246 -28.86 39.63 -1.30
N GLY A 247 -29.60 38.56 -1.63
CA GLY A 247 -31.04 38.49 -1.49
C GLY A 247 -31.81 39.19 -2.60
N SER A 248 -31.16 39.54 -3.72
CA SER A 248 -31.80 40.16 -4.87
C SER A 248 -32.27 39.09 -5.88
N MET A 249 -33.42 39.31 -6.50
CA MET A 249 -33.89 38.46 -7.61
C MET A 249 -32.98 38.67 -8.83
N ALA A 250 -32.07 37.72 -9.07
CA ALA A 250 -31.15 37.74 -10.20
C ALA A 250 -31.86 37.32 -11.51
N ILE A 251 -32.76 36.33 -11.43
CA ILE A 251 -33.54 35.83 -12.57
C ILE A 251 -35.01 35.70 -12.13
N PRO A 252 -35.98 36.28 -12.87
CA PRO A 252 -37.38 36.33 -12.44
C PRO A 252 -38.04 34.94 -12.40
N LEU A 253 -39.09 34.81 -11.58
CA LEU A 253 -39.92 33.61 -11.40
C LEU A 253 -40.82 33.35 -12.63
N ILE A 254 -40.23 32.94 -13.75
CA ILE A 254 -40.95 32.71 -15.01
C ILE A 254 -40.95 31.24 -15.47
N TRP A 255 -40.02 30.43 -14.94
CA TRP A 255 -39.80 29.06 -15.38
C TRP A 255 -40.80 28.09 -14.75
N GLU A 256 -41.16 27.03 -15.46
CA GLU A 256 -41.99 25.92 -14.93
C GLU A 256 -41.15 24.93 -14.12
N ASP A 257 -39.86 24.84 -14.41
CA ASP A 257 -38.85 24.08 -13.68
C ASP A 257 -37.48 24.71 -13.95
N ALA A 258 -36.52 24.58 -13.03
CA ALA A 258 -35.19 25.16 -13.16
C ALA A 258 -34.16 24.40 -12.31
N TYR A 259 -33.00 24.12 -12.89
CA TYR A 259 -31.89 23.40 -12.26
C TYR A 259 -30.78 24.37 -11.85
N ASP A 260 -29.87 23.90 -11.00
CA ASP A 260 -28.69 24.68 -10.62
C ASP A 260 -27.78 24.94 -11.82
N PHE A 261 -26.96 25.99 -11.70
CA PHE A 261 -25.94 26.31 -12.71
C PHE A 261 -24.74 25.37 -12.56
N GLU A 262 -24.43 24.64 -13.63
CA GLU A 262 -23.24 23.78 -13.72
C GLU A 262 -21.95 24.62 -13.71
N TYR A 263 -20.78 24.02 -13.47
CA TYR A 263 -19.48 24.73 -13.53
C TYR A 263 -19.25 25.48 -14.86
N SER A 264 -19.85 24.98 -15.95
CA SER A 264 -19.84 25.63 -17.26
C SER A 264 -20.62 26.95 -17.33
N GLY A 265 -21.34 27.33 -16.27
CA GLY A 265 -22.07 28.60 -16.15
C GLY A 265 -23.43 28.60 -16.84
N VAL A 266 -23.99 27.42 -17.11
CA VAL A 266 -25.31 27.23 -17.74
C VAL A 266 -26.20 26.35 -16.87
N ALA A 267 -27.51 26.57 -16.95
CA ALA A 267 -28.51 25.78 -16.24
C ALA A 267 -29.61 25.30 -17.18
N VAL A 268 -30.20 24.15 -16.87
CA VAL A 268 -31.41 23.66 -17.53
C VAL A 268 -32.62 24.39 -16.92
N ALA A 269 -33.49 24.92 -17.77
CA ALA A 269 -34.77 25.48 -17.36
C ALA A 269 -35.88 24.95 -18.26
N THR A 270 -37.11 24.96 -17.76
CA THR A 270 -38.30 24.50 -18.49
C THR A 270 -39.32 25.63 -18.64
N LEU A 271 -39.87 25.79 -19.83
CA LEU A 271 -40.92 26.74 -20.15
C LEU A 271 -41.89 26.08 -21.14
N GLN A 272 -43.20 26.16 -20.87
CA GLN A 272 -44.23 25.53 -21.70
C GLN A 272 -43.98 24.03 -21.94
N LYS A 273 -43.55 23.30 -20.89
CA LYS A 273 -43.21 21.87 -20.91
C LYS A 273 -42.07 21.48 -21.84
N LYS A 274 -41.22 22.43 -22.23
CA LYS A 274 -40.00 22.17 -22.99
C LYS A 274 -38.81 22.72 -22.24
N SER A 275 -37.70 22.01 -22.27
CA SER A 275 -36.45 22.39 -21.61
C SER A 275 -35.51 23.10 -22.59
N GLY A 276 -34.66 23.97 -22.03
CA GLY A 276 -33.61 24.71 -22.71
C GLY A 276 -32.50 25.09 -21.73
N LEU A 277 -31.41 25.65 -22.24
CA LEU A 277 -30.29 26.14 -21.46
C LEU A 277 -30.38 27.65 -21.29
N ILE A 278 -30.07 28.14 -20.09
CA ILE A 278 -29.98 29.56 -19.77
C ILE A 278 -28.60 29.88 -19.19
N ASN A 279 -28.14 31.12 -19.34
CA ASN A 279 -26.94 31.62 -18.65
C ASN A 279 -27.29 32.25 -17.30
N THR A 280 -26.28 32.64 -16.54
CA THR A 280 -26.41 33.24 -15.18
C THR A 280 -27.19 34.56 -15.13
N LYS A 281 -27.53 35.15 -16.29
CA LYS A 281 -28.42 36.32 -16.39
C LYS A 281 -29.87 35.95 -16.71
N GLY A 282 -30.18 34.65 -16.79
CA GLY A 282 -31.47 34.13 -17.22
C GLY A 282 -31.73 34.26 -18.72
N ASN A 283 -30.73 34.65 -19.50
CA ASN A 283 -30.89 34.73 -20.95
C ASN A 283 -30.82 33.32 -21.53
N GLN A 284 -31.76 33.05 -22.43
CA GLN A 284 -31.80 31.84 -23.23
C GLN A 284 -30.50 31.65 -24.03
N ILE A 285 -29.89 30.47 -23.90
CA ILE A 285 -28.77 29.98 -24.73
C ILE A 285 -29.33 29.10 -25.84
N THR A 286 -30.23 28.16 -25.51
CA THR A 286 -30.89 27.28 -26.49
C THR A 286 -32.38 27.53 -26.57
N GLU A 287 -32.98 27.25 -27.71
CA GLU A 287 -34.45 27.19 -27.79
C GLU A 287 -35.02 26.18 -26.81
N PHE A 288 -36.15 26.52 -26.18
CA PHE A 288 -36.91 25.64 -25.30
C PHE A 288 -37.72 24.68 -26.18
N VAL A 289 -37.02 23.74 -26.81
CA VAL A 289 -37.58 22.78 -27.77
C VAL A 289 -37.37 21.33 -27.35
N TYR A 290 -36.55 21.10 -26.33
CA TYR A 290 -36.20 19.77 -25.86
C TYR A 290 -37.28 19.24 -24.93
N ASP A 291 -37.60 17.96 -25.06
CA ASP A 291 -38.52 17.27 -24.14
C ASP A 291 -37.85 17.02 -22.78
N GLU A 292 -36.52 16.86 -22.78
CA GLU A 292 -35.71 16.49 -21.62
C GLU A 292 -34.26 16.90 -21.88
N ILE A 293 -33.57 17.36 -20.85
CA ILE A 293 -32.12 17.64 -20.87
C ILE A 293 -31.51 17.08 -19.58
N GLU A 294 -30.45 16.31 -19.71
CA GLU A 294 -29.71 15.69 -18.60
C GLU A 294 -28.21 15.97 -18.74
N THR A 295 -27.54 16.28 -17.63
CA THR A 295 -26.09 16.50 -17.61
C THR A 295 -25.33 15.19 -17.87
N ILE A 296 -24.27 15.23 -18.70
CA ILE A 296 -23.41 14.06 -18.96
C ILE A 296 -21.93 14.38 -18.65
N GLY A 297 -21.24 13.43 -18.02
CA GLY A 297 -19.81 13.57 -17.69
C GLY A 297 -19.56 14.58 -16.58
N ASN A 298 -18.75 15.61 -16.86
CA ASN A 298 -18.28 16.60 -15.87
C ASN A 298 -19.09 17.91 -15.85
N GLY A 299 -20.30 17.97 -16.43
CA GLY A 299 -21.11 19.20 -16.43
C GLY A 299 -20.88 20.16 -17.61
N SER A 300 -20.05 19.78 -18.60
CA SER A 300 -19.75 20.62 -19.76
C SER A 300 -20.62 20.32 -21.00
N CYS A 301 -21.33 19.20 -21.01
CA CYS A 301 -22.20 18.74 -22.08
C CYS A 301 -23.48 18.12 -21.50
N PHE A 302 -24.51 18.05 -22.33
CA PHE A 302 -25.84 17.61 -21.93
C PHE A 302 -26.43 16.64 -22.95
N ASN A 303 -26.92 15.51 -22.46
CA ASN A 303 -27.90 14.71 -23.20
C ASN A 303 -29.16 15.56 -23.39
N ALA A 304 -29.62 15.69 -24.61
CA ALA A 304 -30.85 16.41 -24.92
C ALA A 304 -31.75 15.51 -25.76
N LYS A 305 -33.03 15.47 -25.40
CA LYS A 305 -34.05 14.73 -26.13
C LYS A 305 -34.92 15.69 -26.91
N LYS A 306 -35.02 15.46 -28.22
CA LYS A 306 -35.92 16.19 -29.10
C LYS A 306 -36.85 15.20 -29.78
N GLU A 307 -38.12 15.25 -29.42
CA GLU A 307 -39.16 14.31 -29.82
C GLU A 307 -38.80 12.87 -29.43
N THR A 308 -38.35 12.08 -30.40
CA THR A 308 -37.99 10.66 -30.21
C THR A 308 -36.49 10.45 -30.06
N PHE A 309 -35.67 11.44 -30.44
CA PHE A 309 -34.23 11.25 -30.58
C PHE A 309 -33.44 11.99 -29.51
N TRP A 310 -32.44 11.31 -28.99
CA TRP A 310 -31.37 11.81 -28.16
C TRP A 310 -30.20 12.27 -29.03
N GLY A 311 -29.59 13.36 -28.59
CA GLY A 311 -28.29 13.86 -29.03
C GLY A 311 -27.54 14.43 -27.83
N VAL A 312 -26.35 14.96 -28.08
CA VAL A 312 -25.55 15.65 -27.05
C VAL A 312 -25.28 17.07 -27.51
N ILE A 313 -25.53 18.05 -26.65
CA ILE A 313 -25.22 19.45 -26.87
C ILE A 313 -24.13 19.91 -25.89
N ASP A 314 -23.24 20.80 -26.33
CA ASP A 314 -22.31 21.49 -25.45
C ASP A 314 -23.01 22.66 -24.71
N ALA A 315 -22.32 23.27 -23.75
CA ALA A 315 -22.84 24.43 -23.00
C ALA A 315 -23.21 25.65 -23.86
N SER A 316 -22.74 25.73 -25.12
CA SER A 316 -23.18 26.77 -26.07
C SER A 316 -24.48 26.42 -26.79
N GLY A 317 -24.99 25.19 -26.60
CA GLY A 317 -26.18 24.68 -27.27
C GLY A 317 -25.92 24.00 -28.60
N ARG A 318 -24.66 23.86 -29.00
CA ARG A 318 -24.28 23.22 -30.27
C ARG A 318 -24.30 21.71 -30.10
N ALA A 319 -24.93 21.01 -31.04
CA ALA A 319 -24.89 19.56 -31.10
C ALA A 319 -23.45 19.07 -31.34
N VAL A 320 -22.92 18.29 -30.39
CA VAL A 320 -21.65 17.54 -30.50
C VAL A 320 -21.90 16.08 -30.87
N ILE A 321 -23.10 15.57 -30.60
CA ILE A 321 -23.67 14.34 -31.18
C ILE A 321 -25.05 14.69 -31.74
N ASP A 322 -25.30 14.33 -32.99
CA ASP A 322 -26.56 14.62 -33.68
C ASP A 322 -27.77 13.91 -33.04
N PHE A 323 -28.95 14.53 -33.14
CA PHE A 323 -30.22 13.99 -32.60
C PHE A 323 -30.77 12.87 -33.48
N GLU A 324 -30.10 11.72 -33.47
CA GLU A 324 -30.47 10.53 -34.26
C GLU A 324 -30.56 9.24 -33.44
N HIS A 325 -30.28 9.29 -32.13
CA HIS A 325 -30.23 8.11 -31.27
C HIS A 325 -31.56 7.88 -30.55
N THR A 326 -32.12 6.68 -30.59
CA THR A 326 -33.36 6.38 -29.85
C THR A 326 -33.12 6.10 -28.37
N GLU A 327 -31.88 5.87 -28.00
CA GLU A 327 -31.41 5.60 -26.63
C GLU A 327 -30.48 6.75 -26.19
N VAL A 328 -30.42 6.99 -24.89
CA VAL A 328 -29.54 8.00 -24.29
C VAL A 328 -28.06 7.68 -24.55
N ILE A 329 -27.19 8.68 -24.49
CA ILE A 329 -25.74 8.49 -24.54
C ILE A 329 -25.25 8.28 -23.10
N ASP A 330 -24.63 7.13 -22.85
CA ASP A 330 -24.05 6.72 -21.57
C ASP A 330 -22.56 7.07 -21.50
N ALA A 331 -22.03 7.24 -20.29
CA ALA A 331 -20.62 7.47 -20.02
C ALA A 331 -19.88 6.18 -19.58
N GLY A 332 -18.75 5.89 -20.22
CA GLY A 332 -17.78 4.88 -19.80
C GLY A 332 -16.50 5.52 -19.22
N TYR A 333 -15.53 4.69 -18.83
CA TYR A 333 -14.25 5.19 -18.31
C TYR A 333 -13.38 5.78 -19.42
N GLY A 334 -13.49 7.09 -19.66
CA GLY A 334 -12.74 7.85 -20.68
C GLY A 334 -13.33 7.82 -22.10
N PHE A 335 -14.60 7.43 -22.25
CA PHE A 335 -15.30 7.38 -23.53
C PHE A 335 -16.82 7.44 -23.32
N TYR A 336 -17.58 7.64 -24.39
CA TYR A 336 -19.05 7.64 -24.38
C TYR A 336 -19.60 6.60 -25.34
N TYR A 337 -20.82 6.12 -25.08
CA TYR A 337 -21.44 5.16 -25.97
C TYR A 337 -22.96 5.25 -25.97
N THR A 338 -23.62 4.75 -27.02
CA THR A 338 -25.07 4.60 -27.05
C THR A 338 -25.47 3.27 -27.67
N LYS A 339 -26.54 2.68 -27.12
CA LYS A 339 -27.05 1.37 -27.52
C LYS A 339 -27.71 1.45 -28.89
N ILE A 340 -27.49 0.43 -29.70
CA ILE A 340 -28.21 0.22 -30.94
C ILE A 340 -29.23 -0.89 -30.69
N SER A 341 -30.52 -0.58 -30.83
CA SER A 341 -31.59 -1.53 -30.52
C SER A 341 -31.42 -2.85 -31.27
N GLY A 342 -31.40 -3.96 -30.54
CA GLY A 342 -31.23 -5.32 -31.08
C GLY A 342 -29.81 -5.70 -31.50
N GLN A 343 -28.80 -4.86 -31.28
CA GLN A 343 -27.40 -5.18 -31.60
C GLN A 343 -26.52 -5.32 -30.34
N LYS A 344 -25.50 -6.18 -30.43
CA LYS A 344 -24.50 -6.33 -29.36
C LYS A 344 -23.49 -5.16 -29.35
N ASN A 345 -23.16 -4.64 -30.53
CA ASN A 345 -22.24 -3.52 -30.68
C ASN A 345 -22.98 -2.21 -30.37
N GLN A 346 -22.24 -1.24 -29.87
CA GLN A 346 -22.73 0.08 -29.49
C GLN A 346 -21.93 1.13 -30.24
N LYS A 347 -22.54 2.28 -30.54
CA LYS A 347 -21.81 3.40 -31.14
C LYS A 347 -20.87 3.96 -30.08
N ILE A 348 -19.57 3.97 -30.36
CA ILE A 348 -18.53 4.44 -29.42
C ILE A 348 -18.02 5.80 -29.86
N TYR A 349 -17.90 6.71 -28.90
CA TYR A 349 -17.31 8.02 -29.04
C TYR A 349 -16.17 8.17 -28.04
N ASN A 350 -15.09 8.86 -28.39
CA ASN A 350 -14.07 9.20 -27.41
C ASN A 350 -14.54 10.32 -26.45
N GLU A 351 -13.70 10.71 -25.49
CA GLU A 351 -13.99 11.77 -24.51
C GLU A 351 -14.32 13.14 -25.15
N PHE A 352 -13.96 13.36 -26.41
CA PHE A 352 -14.26 14.57 -27.19
C PHE A 352 -15.47 14.40 -28.13
N PHE A 353 -16.31 13.40 -27.87
CA PHE A 353 -17.50 13.05 -28.65
C PHE A 353 -17.21 12.74 -30.13
N LYS A 354 -15.99 12.28 -30.47
CA LYS A 354 -15.65 11.83 -31.83
C LYS A 354 -16.03 10.38 -32.01
N PHE A 355 -16.85 10.11 -33.02
CA PHE A 355 -17.29 8.75 -33.36
C PHE A 355 -16.11 7.89 -33.82
N LEU A 356 -15.91 6.74 -33.17
CA LEU A 356 -14.82 5.81 -33.47
C LEU A 356 -15.28 4.59 -34.28
N GLY A 357 -16.52 4.16 -34.07
CA GLY A 357 -17.10 2.97 -34.68
C GLY A 357 -18.12 2.26 -33.81
N GLU A 358 -18.56 1.09 -34.25
CA GLU A 358 -19.53 0.26 -33.54
C GLU A 358 -18.85 -0.97 -32.94
N PHE A 359 -18.70 -0.99 -31.61
CA PHE A 359 -17.94 -2.02 -30.91
C PHE A 359 -18.66 -2.51 -29.65
N PRO A 360 -18.37 -3.74 -29.18
CA PRO A 360 -18.76 -4.16 -27.83
C PRO A 360 -18.05 -3.29 -26.77
N VAL A 361 -18.79 -2.76 -25.80
CA VAL A 361 -18.23 -1.88 -24.75
C VAL A 361 -17.15 -2.59 -23.92
N ASP A 362 -17.29 -3.90 -23.70
CA ASP A 362 -16.30 -4.76 -23.00
C ASP A 362 -14.98 -4.95 -23.78
N SER A 363 -14.94 -4.58 -25.06
CA SER A 363 -13.72 -4.59 -25.85
C SER A 363 -12.92 -3.29 -25.78
N ILE A 364 -13.49 -2.23 -25.19
CA ILE A 364 -12.87 -0.91 -25.10
C ILE A 364 -11.98 -0.84 -23.88
N GLU A 365 -10.82 -0.23 -24.06
CA GLU A 365 -9.88 0.01 -22.98
C GLU A 365 -9.26 1.38 -23.10
N ASN A 366 -9.31 2.13 -22.01
CA ASN A 366 -8.63 3.41 -21.86
C ASN A 366 -7.16 3.17 -21.51
N LEU A 367 -6.24 3.76 -22.29
CA LEU A 367 -4.79 3.70 -22.08
C LEU A 367 -4.22 5.01 -21.48
N ASP A 368 -5.11 5.82 -20.91
CA ASP A 368 -4.90 7.18 -20.42
C ASP A 368 -4.57 8.17 -21.54
N ASN A 369 -4.57 9.47 -21.20
CA ASN A 369 -4.30 10.56 -22.14
C ASN A 369 -5.20 10.47 -23.40
N GLY A 370 -6.44 10.01 -23.25
CA GLY A 370 -7.44 9.88 -24.32
C GLY A 370 -7.11 8.91 -25.45
N LEU A 371 -6.09 8.05 -25.27
CA LEU A 371 -5.84 6.92 -26.17
C LEU A 371 -6.78 5.77 -25.85
N LEU A 372 -7.48 5.27 -26.87
CA LEU A 372 -8.44 4.18 -26.73
C LEU A 372 -8.00 2.96 -27.55
N LEU A 373 -7.92 1.81 -26.88
CA LEU A 373 -7.65 0.52 -27.49
C LEU A 373 -8.95 -0.27 -27.65
N ILE A 374 -9.23 -0.70 -28.88
CA ILE A 374 -10.27 -1.68 -29.16
C ILE A 374 -9.61 -3.06 -29.23
N LYS A 375 -9.92 -3.93 -28.27
CA LYS A 375 -9.41 -5.30 -28.20
C LYS A 375 -10.03 -6.18 -29.27
N PRO A 376 -9.34 -7.25 -29.71
CA PRO A 376 -9.91 -8.23 -30.64
C PRO A 376 -11.20 -8.83 -30.07
N HIS A 377 -12.21 -8.99 -30.91
CA HIS A 377 -13.51 -9.54 -30.55
C HIS A 377 -14.18 -10.18 -31.78
N LYS A 378 -15.38 -10.75 -31.60
CA LYS A 378 -16.12 -11.36 -32.71
C LYS A 378 -16.45 -10.31 -33.78
N GLY A 379 -15.73 -10.34 -34.91
CA GLY A 379 -15.85 -9.36 -36.00
C GLY A 379 -14.61 -8.50 -36.21
N LEU A 380 -13.66 -8.50 -35.27
CA LEU A 380 -12.40 -7.77 -35.33
C LEU A 380 -11.24 -8.67 -34.89
N ASN A 381 -10.41 -9.09 -35.85
CA ASN A 381 -9.33 -10.06 -35.60
C ASN A 381 -8.07 -9.46 -34.97
N SER A 382 -7.95 -8.13 -34.93
CA SER A 382 -6.76 -7.44 -34.43
C SER A 382 -7.13 -6.14 -33.72
N SER A 383 -6.31 -5.74 -32.76
CA SER A 383 -6.57 -4.51 -32.00
C SER A 383 -6.50 -3.26 -32.88
N LEU A 384 -7.28 -2.23 -32.52
CA LEU A 384 -7.26 -0.89 -33.10
C LEU A 384 -6.86 0.10 -32.00
N LEU A 385 -5.93 1.01 -32.28
CA LEU A 385 -5.53 2.06 -31.34
C LEU A 385 -5.94 3.42 -31.91
N TYR A 386 -6.79 4.14 -31.19
CA TYR A 386 -7.31 5.45 -31.58
C TYR A 386 -6.65 6.58 -30.79
N LYS A 387 -6.44 7.70 -31.48
CA LYS A 387 -5.93 8.98 -30.95
C LYS A 387 -7.02 9.79 -30.25
N ARG A 388 -6.61 10.82 -29.50
CA ARG A 388 -7.53 11.82 -28.90
C ARG A 388 -8.38 12.55 -29.93
N ASP A 389 -7.85 12.78 -31.13
CA ASP A 389 -8.60 13.41 -32.22
C ASP A 389 -9.65 12.46 -32.87
N GLY A 390 -9.70 11.20 -32.44
CA GLY A 390 -10.61 10.17 -32.95
C GLY A 390 -10.11 9.43 -34.20
N SER A 391 -8.94 9.79 -34.73
CA SER A 391 -8.35 9.07 -35.86
C SER A 391 -7.57 7.83 -35.42
N LEU A 392 -7.53 6.81 -36.29
CA LEU A 392 -6.83 5.57 -36.03
C LEU A 392 -5.31 5.82 -36.05
N LEU A 393 -4.63 5.55 -34.93
CA LEU A 393 -3.18 5.64 -34.82
C LEU A 393 -2.52 4.50 -35.59
N ASP A 394 -2.87 3.26 -35.25
CA ASP A 394 -2.42 2.06 -35.94
C ASP A 394 -3.30 0.85 -35.52
N SER A 395 -3.11 -0.28 -36.20
CA SER A 395 -3.86 -1.53 -36.03
C SER A 395 -2.94 -2.74 -36.17
N GLY A 396 -3.44 -3.93 -35.79
CA GLY A 396 -2.72 -5.18 -36.07
C GLY A 396 -1.70 -5.58 -35.01
N PHE A 397 -1.75 -5.00 -33.81
CA PHE A 397 -0.78 -5.32 -32.76
C PHE A 397 -1.05 -6.68 -32.12
N GLU A 398 0.01 -7.46 -31.91
CA GLU A 398 -0.04 -8.75 -31.22
C GLU A 398 -0.13 -8.56 -29.70
N LYS A 399 0.61 -7.58 -29.17
CA LYS A 399 0.72 -7.31 -27.73
C LYS A 399 1.11 -5.85 -27.47
N ILE A 400 0.59 -5.30 -26.39
CA ILE A 400 1.04 -4.03 -25.81
C ILE A 400 1.61 -4.37 -24.42
N ASN A 401 2.89 -4.08 -24.20
CA ASN A 401 3.52 -4.19 -22.89
C ASN A 401 3.34 -2.89 -22.13
N ARG A 402 2.67 -2.97 -20.97
CA ARG A 402 2.36 -1.83 -20.09
C ARG A 402 3.31 -1.74 -18.91
N GLN A 403 3.97 -2.84 -18.58
CA GLN A 403 5.03 -2.86 -17.57
C GLN A 403 6.31 -2.41 -18.25
N THR A 404 6.36 -1.12 -18.55
CA THR A 404 7.60 -0.50 -19.00
C THR A 404 8.03 0.43 -17.90
N ASN A 405 9.33 0.50 -17.62
CA ASN A 405 9.90 1.50 -16.71
C ASN A 405 9.82 2.93 -17.32
N PHE A 406 8.92 3.15 -18.29
CA PHE A 406 8.79 4.35 -19.11
C PHE A 406 7.38 4.91 -18.91
N ASN A 407 7.26 5.93 -18.06
CA ASN A 407 5.95 6.47 -17.67
C ASN A 407 5.11 7.00 -18.85
N ASP A 408 5.69 7.26 -20.04
CA ASP A 408 4.96 7.82 -21.18
C ASP A 408 5.00 6.99 -22.48
N LEU A 409 5.53 5.77 -22.45
CA LEU A 409 5.69 4.93 -23.64
C LEU A 409 4.88 3.63 -23.56
N LEU A 410 4.33 3.22 -24.71
CA LEU A 410 3.73 1.92 -24.93
C LEU A 410 4.68 1.09 -25.80
N VAL A 411 5.33 0.06 -25.23
CA VAL A 411 6.09 -0.89 -26.04
C VAL A 411 5.12 -1.86 -26.69
N ILE A 412 5.14 -1.91 -28.01
CA ILE A 412 4.20 -2.70 -28.80
C ILE A 412 4.92 -3.76 -29.61
N ARG A 413 4.23 -4.86 -29.87
CA ARG A 413 4.71 -5.94 -30.72
C ARG A 413 3.82 -6.10 -31.95
N LYS A 414 4.43 -6.07 -33.12
CA LYS A 414 3.79 -6.20 -34.43
C LYS A 414 4.71 -6.97 -35.37
N ASP A 415 4.19 -7.96 -36.08
CA ASP A 415 4.95 -8.83 -36.99
C ASP A 415 6.19 -9.45 -36.33
N LYS A 416 6.04 -9.89 -35.07
CA LYS A 416 7.12 -10.40 -34.20
C LYS A 416 8.24 -9.40 -33.88
N LYS A 417 8.16 -8.14 -34.32
CA LYS A 417 9.08 -7.05 -34.00
C LYS A 417 8.50 -6.13 -32.95
N HIS A 418 9.37 -5.42 -32.25
CA HIS A 418 9.03 -4.48 -31.19
C HIS A 418 9.26 -3.04 -31.63
N GLY A 419 8.37 -2.16 -31.21
CA GLY A 419 8.44 -0.71 -31.35
C GLY A 419 7.90 -0.02 -30.09
N ALA A 420 7.91 1.30 -30.07
CA ALA A 420 7.39 2.10 -28.96
C ALA A 420 6.58 3.29 -29.47
N ILE A 421 5.45 3.57 -28.81
CA ILE A 421 4.56 4.71 -29.08
C ILE A 421 4.55 5.65 -27.88
N SER A 422 4.59 6.96 -28.11
CA SER A 422 4.40 7.97 -27.06
C SER A 422 2.91 8.18 -26.79
N ARG A 423 2.51 8.09 -25.50
CA ARG A 423 1.14 8.44 -25.07
C ARG A 423 0.87 9.94 -25.17
N LYS A 424 1.91 10.75 -24.96
CA LYS A 424 1.85 12.22 -25.02
C LYS A 424 1.74 12.73 -26.45
N ASN A 425 2.61 12.26 -27.34
CA ASN A 425 2.72 12.74 -28.71
C ASN A 425 1.85 11.97 -29.72
N GLU A 426 1.28 10.83 -29.31
CA GLU A 426 0.38 10.01 -30.13
C GLU A 426 1.03 9.51 -31.44
N ASN A 427 2.33 9.19 -31.37
CA ASN A 427 3.11 8.74 -32.52
C ASN A 427 4.15 7.68 -32.12
N TYR A 428 4.67 6.98 -33.13
CA TYR A 428 5.80 6.08 -32.97
C TYR A 428 7.06 6.86 -32.61
N VAL A 429 7.67 6.46 -31.50
CA VAL A 429 9.00 6.90 -31.05
C VAL A 429 10.05 5.94 -31.58
N LEU A 430 9.75 4.64 -31.58
CA LEU A 430 10.57 3.61 -32.20
C LEU A 430 9.70 2.75 -33.14
N PRO A 431 10.04 2.62 -34.43
CA PRO A 431 9.28 1.78 -35.35
C PRO A 431 9.40 0.30 -34.95
N CYS A 432 8.42 -0.53 -35.34
CA CYS A 432 8.41 -1.97 -35.08
C CYS A 432 9.44 -2.74 -35.94
N LEU A 433 10.72 -2.53 -35.69
CA LEU A 433 11.84 -3.15 -36.44
C LEU A 433 12.73 -4.03 -35.56
N TYR A 434 12.61 -3.91 -34.24
CA TYR A 434 13.59 -4.43 -33.28
C TYR A 434 13.21 -5.84 -32.80
N ASP A 435 14.20 -6.72 -32.58
CA ASP A 435 13.93 -8.06 -32.06
C ASP A 435 13.49 -7.99 -30.59
N ALA A 436 14.11 -7.09 -29.81
CA ALA A 436 13.63 -6.69 -28.50
C ALA A 436 14.05 -5.26 -28.17
N ILE A 437 13.22 -4.60 -27.36
CA ILE A 437 13.50 -3.34 -26.69
C ILE A 437 13.63 -3.68 -25.20
N LEU A 438 14.83 -3.55 -24.65
CA LEU A 438 15.15 -3.97 -23.29
C LEU A 438 15.06 -2.80 -22.31
N ASP A 439 15.49 -1.62 -22.75
CA ASP A 439 15.44 -0.38 -21.99
C ASP A 439 15.33 0.80 -22.96
N ILE A 440 14.68 1.91 -22.56
CA ILE A 440 14.57 3.15 -23.34
C ILE A 440 14.61 4.31 -22.35
N ARG A 441 15.39 5.36 -22.60
CA ARG A 441 14.96 6.69 -22.13
C ARG A 441 14.85 7.64 -23.30
N ALA A 442 13.60 8.08 -23.50
CA ALA A 442 13.26 9.12 -24.44
C ALA A 442 13.44 10.49 -23.76
N ARG A 443 14.28 11.37 -24.32
CA ARG A 443 14.23 12.80 -24.04
C ARG A 443 13.31 13.41 -25.09
N VAL A 444 12.08 13.78 -24.70
CA VAL A 444 11.06 14.26 -25.65
C VAL A 444 11.17 15.78 -25.92
N ASN A 445 12.32 16.41 -25.65
CA ASN A 445 12.55 17.81 -26.00
C ASN A 445 13.90 17.99 -26.74
N ASP A 446 13.86 18.76 -27.82
CA ASP A 446 15.00 19.35 -28.56
C ASP A 446 15.85 18.45 -29.48
N GLY A 447 15.20 17.61 -30.30
CA GLY A 447 15.79 17.19 -31.58
C GLY A 447 16.95 16.17 -31.52
N ILE A 448 17.15 15.52 -30.37
CA ILE A 448 18.05 14.37 -30.23
C ILE A 448 17.23 13.08 -30.27
N SER A 449 17.82 12.06 -30.88
CA SER A 449 17.32 10.70 -31.02
C SER A 449 17.01 9.96 -29.71
N ASP A 450 15.97 9.13 -29.72
CA ASP A 450 15.66 8.20 -28.63
C ASP A 450 16.77 7.15 -28.48
N ILE A 451 17.46 7.17 -27.35
CA ILE A 451 18.49 6.20 -27.02
C ILE A 451 17.85 5.01 -26.32
N ALA A 452 18.03 3.83 -26.89
CA ALA A 452 17.46 2.59 -26.38
C ALA A 452 18.49 1.48 -26.29
N LEU A 453 18.34 0.62 -25.28
CA LEU A 453 19.04 -0.65 -25.20
C LEU A 453 18.30 -1.66 -26.08
N ILE A 454 18.84 -1.91 -27.27
CA ILE A 454 18.19 -2.69 -28.32
C ILE A 454 18.91 -4.01 -28.53
N HIS A 455 18.12 -5.03 -28.89
CA HIS A 455 18.60 -6.25 -29.53
C HIS A 455 18.10 -6.28 -30.97
N LEU A 456 19.03 -6.38 -31.93
CA LEU A 456 18.73 -6.42 -33.37
C LEU A 456 19.72 -7.34 -34.09
N GLY A 457 19.25 -8.50 -34.54
CA GLY A 457 20.09 -9.56 -35.12
C GLY A 457 21.11 -10.08 -34.10
N GLU A 458 22.38 -10.13 -34.50
CA GLU A 458 23.48 -10.57 -33.63
C GLU A 458 24.02 -9.45 -32.71
N LYS A 459 23.51 -8.21 -32.85
CA LYS A 459 24.01 -7.05 -32.12
C LYS A 459 23.09 -6.68 -30.97
N LYS A 460 23.69 -6.36 -29.84
CA LYS A 460 23.02 -5.78 -28.67
C LYS A 460 23.81 -4.57 -28.18
N GLY A 461 23.15 -3.57 -27.62
CA GLY A 461 23.83 -2.38 -27.10
C GLY A 461 22.98 -1.11 -27.13
N ILE A 462 23.62 0.02 -26.86
CA ILE A 462 23.01 1.34 -26.90
C ILE A 462 22.86 1.77 -28.37
N TYR A 463 21.62 2.02 -28.76
CA TYR A 463 21.21 2.32 -30.12
C TYR A 463 20.47 3.66 -30.15
N ASP A 464 20.87 4.50 -31.09
CA ASP A 464 20.14 5.68 -31.50
C ASP A 464 19.04 5.25 -32.47
N GLY A 465 17.80 5.36 -32.01
CA GLY A 465 16.60 5.00 -32.75
C GLY A 465 16.07 6.05 -33.74
N ASN A 466 16.81 7.13 -34.02
CA ASN A 466 16.40 8.20 -34.93
C ASN A 466 15.90 7.61 -36.26
N PRO A 467 14.62 7.84 -36.62
CA PRO A 467 14.06 7.27 -37.85
C PRO A 467 14.80 7.69 -39.13
N ASN A 468 15.44 8.86 -39.11
CA ASN A 468 16.14 9.41 -40.28
C ASN A 468 17.60 8.93 -40.39
N GLN A 469 18.25 8.62 -39.27
CA GLN A 469 19.66 8.22 -39.23
C GLN A 469 19.95 7.28 -38.05
N PRO A 470 19.45 6.04 -38.07
CA PRO A 470 19.61 5.15 -36.94
C PRO A 470 21.05 4.63 -36.86
N SER A 471 21.63 4.57 -35.66
CA SER A 471 23.03 4.20 -35.49
C SER A 471 23.33 3.50 -34.15
N TRP A 472 24.36 2.64 -34.14
CA TRP A 472 24.85 2.04 -32.89
C TRP A 472 25.79 3.02 -32.20
N LEU A 473 25.44 3.43 -30.98
CA LEU A 473 26.29 4.30 -30.15
C LEU A 473 27.33 3.47 -29.39
N ILE A 474 26.89 2.44 -28.68
CA ILE A 474 27.78 1.57 -27.88
C ILE A 474 27.40 0.09 -28.06
N PRO A 475 28.19 -0.72 -28.78
CA PRO A 475 27.96 -2.16 -28.92
C PRO A 475 28.29 -2.91 -27.61
N LEU A 476 27.40 -3.78 -27.15
CA LEU A 476 27.57 -4.61 -25.95
C LEU A 476 28.56 -5.76 -26.15
N ASP A 477 28.84 -6.16 -27.40
CA ASP A 477 29.67 -7.33 -27.72
C ASP A 477 31.10 -7.30 -27.12
N ASN A 478 31.54 -6.12 -26.67
CA ASN A 478 32.85 -5.89 -26.06
C ASN A 478 32.85 -5.73 -24.52
N TYR A 479 31.68 -5.77 -23.88
CA TYR A 479 31.49 -5.43 -22.46
C TYR A 479 30.70 -6.51 -21.73
N GLN A 480 31.02 -6.75 -20.45
CA GLN A 480 30.30 -7.72 -19.61
C GLN A 480 28.92 -7.19 -19.19
N GLN A 481 28.85 -5.88 -18.94
CA GLN A 481 27.63 -5.22 -18.49
C GLN A 481 27.62 -3.76 -18.97
N ILE A 482 26.43 -3.26 -19.30
CA ILE A 482 26.17 -1.83 -19.52
C ILE A 482 24.96 -1.47 -18.66
N LEU A 483 25.08 -0.44 -17.82
CA LEU A 483 23.99 0.08 -17.01
C LEU A 483 23.83 1.58 -17.28
N TRP A 484 22.58 2.02 -17.31
CA TRP A 484 22.24 3.43 -17.35
C TRP A 484 22.58 4.11 -16.03
N LEU A 485 23.16 5.31 -16.09
CA LEU A 485 23.33 6.19 -14.93
C LEU A 485 22.46 7.44 -15.08
N HIS A 486 22.43 8.03 -16.28
CA HIS A 486 21.65 9.22 -16.62
C HIS A 486 21.37 9.26 -18.13
N GLU A 487 20.46 10.12 -18.58
CA GLU A 487 19.99 10.33 -19.98
C GLU A 487 20.92 9.89 -21.12
N THR A 488 22.17 10.31 -21.11
CA THR A 488 23.18 9.93 -22.12
C THR A 488 24.42 9.30 -21.51
N VAL A 489 24.40 8.99 -20.20
CA VAL A 489 25.55 8.53 -19.42
C VAL A 489 25.35 7.11 -18.89
N PHE A 490 26.33 6.26 -19.14
CA PHE A 490 26.30 4.83 -18.89
C PHE A 490 27.54 4.39 -18.14
N THR A 491 27.44 3.30 -17.39
CA THR A 491 28.61 2.57 -16.91
C THR A 491 28.82 1.29 -17.73
N LEU A 492 30.06 1.03 -18.12
CA LEU A 492 30.51 -0.09 -18.93
C LEU A 492 31.43 -0.95 -18.07
N GLN A 493 31.22 -2.27 -18.04
CA GLN A 493 32.06 -3.19 -17.28
C GLN A 493 32.97 -4.02 -18.18
N LYS A 494 34.26 -4.09 -17.81
CA LYS A 494 35.24 -4.96 -18.45
C LYS A 494 36.29 -5.43 -17.43
N LYS A 495 36.49 -6.73 -17.33
CA LYS A 495 37.44 -7.36 -16.38
C LYS A 495 37.19 -6.92 -14.92
N GLN A 496 35.92 -6.83 -14.52
CA GLN A 496 35.48 -6.38 -13.19
C GLN A 496 35.81 -4.92 -12.83
N MET A 497 36.28 -4.13 -13.78
CA MET A 497 36.43 -2.69 -13.65
C MET A 497 35.34 -1.98 -14.44
N TRP A 498 34.97 -0.80 -13.99
CA TRP A 498 33.94 0.05 -14.56
C TRP A 498 34.56 1.27 -15.22
N SER A 499 34.00 1.65 -16.36
CA SER A 499 34.23 2.90 -17.09
C SER A 499 32.90 3.62 -17.20
N ILE A 500 32.91 4.95 -17.20
CA ILE A 500 31.73 5.78 -17.42
C ILE A 500 31.83 6.38 -18.82
N ALA A 501 30.76 6.26 -19.59
CA ALA A 501 30.67 6.70 -20.96
C ALA A 501 29.52 7.68 -21.14
N ASN A 502 29.73 8.74 -21.92
CA ASN A 502 28.66 9.63 -22.37
C ASN A 502 28.48 9.45 -23.89
N ALA A 503 27.29 9.00 -24.30
CA ALA A 503 27.00 8.68 -25.70
C ALA A 503 26.72 9.91 -26.56
N GLU A 504 26.45 11.08 -25.97
CA GLU A 504 26.21 12.33 -26.71
C GLU A 504 27.51 12.89 -27.29
N ASN A 505 28.58 12.88 -26.51
CA ASN A 505 29.89 13.42 -26.89
C ASN A 505 30.95 12.34 -27.16
N ASN A 506 30.60 11.07 -27.02
CA ASN A 506 31.47 9.91 -27.21
C ASN A 506 32.72 9.94 -26.30
N GLU A 507 32.58 10.47 -25.08
CA GLU A 507 33.62 10.47 -24.05
C GLU A 507 33.55 9.22 -23.18
N PHE A 508 34.71 8.66 -22.83
CA PHE A 508 34.85 7.48 -22.00
C PHE A 508 35.93 7.71 -20.95
N SER A 509 35.64 7.38 -19.68
CA SER A 509 36.69 7.25 -18.67
C SER A 509 37.50 5.98 -18.89
N ASP A 510 38.67 5.91 -18.28
CA ASP A 510 39.39 4.63 -18.18
C ASP A 510 38.58 3.61 -17.35
N PHE A 511 38.88 2.32 -17.53
CA PHE A 511 38.35 1.23 -16.71
C PHE A 511 39.08 1.19 -15.36
N GLU A 512 38.83 2.18 -14.52
CA GLU A 512 39.58 2.44 -13.29
C GLU A 512 38.75 2.39 -12.01
N PHE A 513 37.42 2.32 -12.14
CA PHE A 513 36.52 2.24 -10.99
C PHE A 513 36.22 0.79 -10.64
N ASP A 514 36.37 0.43 -9.38
CA ASP A 514 36.07 -0.93 -8.90
C ASP A 514 34.59 -1.08 -8.50
N LEU A 515 33.88 0.04 -8.29
CA LEU A 515 32.44 0.07 -8.03
C LEU A 515 31.83 1.37 -8.57
N VAL A 516 30.63 1.30 -9.13
CA VAL A 516 29.82 2.48 -9.48
C VAL A 516 28.39 2.23 -8.98
N VAL A 517 27.83 3.16 -8.22
CA VAL A 517 26.46 3.08 -7.67
C VAL A 517 25.69 4.36 -7.95
N GLN A 518 24.39 4.25 -8.27
CA GLN A 518 23.54 5.44 -8.45
C GLN A 518 23.32 6.16 -7.12
N LYS A 519 23.04 7.46 -7.16
CA LYS A 519 22.74 8.30 -5.98
C LYS A 519 21.58 9.27 -6.24
N PRO A 520 20.98 9.86 -5.19
CA PRO A 520 19.99 10.93 -5.32
C PRO A 520 20.53 12.16 -6.08
N ASN A 521 19.65 12.78 -6.89
CA ASN A 521 19.99 13.69 -7.99
C ASN A 521 20.29 15.16 -7.61
N GLU A 522 20.79 15.42 -6.40
CA GLU A 522 21.05 16.81 -5.96
C GLU A 522 22.35 17.42 -6.54
N ASP A 523 23.37 16.58 -6.80
CA ASP A 523 24.70 16.98 -7.30
C ASP A 523 25.31 15.88 -8.21
N GLY A 524 24.55 15.45 -9.22
CA GLY A 524 24.90 14.30 -10.08
C GLY A 524 24.19 13.00 -9.69
N PHE A 525 24.41 11.94 -10.46
CA PHE A 525 23.53 10.77 -10.50
C PHE A 525 24.21 9.45 -10.07
N ALA A 526 25.53 9.44 -9.87
CA ALA A 526 26.23 8.26 -9.34
C ALA A 526 27.47 8.61 -8.51
N TYR A 527 27.90 7.65 -7.69
CA TYR A 527 29.24 7.58 -7.11
C TYR A 527 30.07 6.53 -7.82
N ALA A 528 31.29 6.89 -8.17
CA ALA A 528 32.30 6.00 -8.71
C ALA A 528 33.45 5.87 -7.71
N PHE A 529 33.79 4.63 -7.35
CA PHE A 529 34.82 4.34 -6.36
C PHE A 529 36.08 3.84 -7.05
N LYS A 530 37.21 4.39 -6.62
CA LYS A 530 38.55 3.95 -7.04
C LYS A 530 39.38 3.72 -5.79
N ALA A 531 39.43 2.46 -5.35
CA ALA A 531 39.99 2.07 -4.06
C ALA A 531 39.33 2.84 -2.90
N ASP A 532 40.07 3.63 -2.13
CA ASP A 532 39.52 4.39 -1.01
C ASP A 532 38.97 5.77 -1.43
N ASP A 533 39.18 6.18 -2.68
CA ASP A 533 38.68 7.45 -3.21
C ASP A 533 37.26 7.32 -3.77
N VAL A 534 36.47 8.38 -3.58
CA VAL A 534 35.08 8.49 -4.07
C VAL A 534 34.95 9.69 -5.00
N TYR A 535 34.32 9.47 -6.14
CA TYR A 535 34.05 10.47 -7.17
C TYR A 535 32.55 10.57 -7.40
N SER A 536 32.06 11.80 -7.55
CA SER A 536 30.70 12.08 -7.99
C SER A 536 30.68 12.13 -9.50
N VAL A 537 29.67 11.49 -10.09
CA VAL A 537 29.42 11.47 -11.54
C VAL A 537 28.20 12.34 -11.83
N SER A 538 28.36 13.31 -12.72
CA SER A 538 27.32 14.22 -13.18
C SER A 538 27.38 14.36 -14.70
N GLU A 539 26.46 15.17 -15.27
CA GLU A 539 26.48 15.48 -16.71
C GLU A 539 27.75 16.26 -17.11
N THR A 540 28.33 17.00 -16.17
CA THR A 540 29.52 17.83 -16.40
C THR A 540 30.83 17.07 -16.22
N GLY A 541 30.78 15.79 -15.79
CA GLY A 541 31.93 14.90 -15.73
C GLY A 541 32.06 14.16 -14.39
N ILE A 542 33.27 13.67 -14.14
CA ILE A 542 33.63 12.91 -12.92
C ILE A 542 34.52 13.79 -12.05
N THR A 543 34.07 14.10 -10.84
CA THR A 543 34.81 14.97 -9.91
C THR A 543 34.96 14.32 -8.54
N PRO A 544 36.07 14.54 -7.81
CA PRO A 544 36.20 14.04 -6.44
C PRO A 544 35.04 14.49 -5.55
N THR A 545 34.46 13.57 -4.78
CA THR A 545 33.30 13.86 -3.95
C THR A 545 33.68 14.68 -2.72
N PRO A 546 32.95 15.75 -2.36
CA PRO A 546 33.14 16.40 -1.07
C PRO A 546 32.87 15.43 0.08
N LYS A 547 33.79 15.34 1.05
CA LYS A 547 33.64 14.44 2.21
C LYS A 547 32.33 14.67 2.97
N SER A 548 31.88 15.91 3.09
CA SER A 548 30.59 16.26 3.71
C SER A 548 29.41 15.61 2.97
N ALA A 549 29.39 15.68 1.64
CA ALA A 549 28.34 15.07 0.83
C ALA A 549 28.36 13.53 0.94
N ALA A 550 29.55 12.92 1.00
CA ALA A 550 29.67 11.49 1.23
C ALA A 550 29.15 11.06 2.62
N LEU A 551 29.34 11.89 3.66
CA LEU A 551 28.81 11.63 5.00
C LEU A 551 27.29 11.76 5.06
N GLU A 552 26.75 12.79 4.44
CA GLU A 552 25.32 13.06 4.37
C GLU A 552 24.57 11.90 3.68
N HIS A 553 25.04 11.50 2.49
CA HIS A 553 24.45 10.38 1.76
C HIS A 553 24.68 9.00 2.43
N ALA A 554 25.74 8.86 3.22
CA ALA A 554 25.92 7.68 4.07
C ALA A 554 25.09 7.75 5.36
N GLY A 555 24.41 8.87 5.65
CA GLY A 555 23.53 9.08 6.81
C GLY A 555 22.25 8.24 6.75
N GLU A 556 21.42 8.33 7.80
CA GLU A 556 20.16 7.55 7.90
C GLU A 556 19.13 8.00 6.84
N ASP A 557 19.07 9.29 6.54
CA ASP A 557 18.12 9.89 5.59
C ASP A 557 18.28 9.40 4.14
N TYR A 558 19.47 8.91 3.78
CA TYR A 558 19.79 8.41 2.43
C TYR A 558 20.31 6.97 2.42
N ALA A 559 20.32 6.29 3.58
CA ALA A 559 20.91 4.96 3.73
C ALA A 559 20.27 3.91 2.82
N TYR A 560 18.97 4.04 2.52
CA TYR A 560 18.23 3.10 1.69
C TYR A 560 18.63 3.13 0.21
N TYR A 561 19.32 4.17 -0.26
CA TYR A 561 19.83 4.25 -1.64
C TYR A 561 21.11 3.45 -1.88
N PHE A 562 21.80 3.06 -0.81
CA PHE A 562 23.13 2.46 -0.92
C PHE A 562 23.17 1.10 -0.24
N GLU A 563 23.63 0.09 -0.97
CA GLU A 563 23.95 -1.21 -0.40
C GLU A 563 25.07 -1.08 0.65
N PHE A 564 25.13 -2.05 1.55
CA PHE A 564 26.01 -2.06 2.72
C PHE A 564 27.47 -1.68 2.40
N GLU A 565 28.05 -2.29 1.35
CA GLU A 565 29.45 -2.06 0.98
C GLU A 565 29.69 -0.63 0.44
N SER A 566 28.81 -0.12 -0.42
CA SER A 566 28.90 1.27 -0.91
C SER A 566 28.74 2.29 0.20
N ARG A 567 27.77 2.09 1.10
CA ARG A 567 27.51 2.99 2.22
C ARG A 567 28.68 3.03 3.20
N LYS A 568 29.25 1.86 3.52
CA LYS A 568 30.45 1.74 4.35
C LYS A 568 31.63 2.52 3.76
N ARG A 569 31.84 2.43 2.43
CA ARG A 569 32.92 3.14 1.74
C ARG A 569 32.72 4.65 1.71
N LEU A 570 31.49 5.13 1.48
CA LEU A 570 31.16 6.56 1.57
C LEU A 570 31.45 7.12 2.97
N LEU A 571 31.06 6.40 4.01
CA LEU A 571 31.30 6.80 5.40
C LEU A 571 32.80 6.82 5.73
N ALA A 572 33.54 5.80 5.31
CA ALA A 572 34.99 5.74 5.50
C ALA A 572 35.69 6.92 4.81
N TYR A 573 35.36 7.16 3.55
CA TYR A 573 35.87 8.30 2.77
C TYR A 573 35.55 9.64 3.43
N GLY A 574 34.29 9.86 3.81
CA GLY A 574 33.80 11.06 4.46
C GLY A 574 34.50 11.36 5.79
N LYS A 575 34.78 10.31 6.59
CA LYS A 575 35.52 10.42 7.87
C LYS A 575 37.04 10.43 7.71
N GLY A 576 37.56 10.25 6.48
CA GLY A 576 39.00 10.13 6.23
C GLY A 576 39.63 8.87 6.82
N LEU A 577 38.85 7.81 6.98
CA LEU A 577 39.28 6.50 7.47
C LEU A 577 39.59 5.59 6.29
N SER A 578 40.53 4.65 6.47
CA SER A 578 40.70 3.57 5.49
C SER A 578 39.59 2.53 5.67
N ARG A 579 39.21 1.85 4.59
CA ARG A 579 38.20 0.76 4.62
C ARG A 579 38.51 -0.38 5.60
N ASN A 580 39.76 -0.46 6.09
CA ASN A 580 40.25 -1.47 7.03
C ASN A 580 40.28 -1.00 8.51
N ASP A 581 39.86 0.24 8.82
CA ASP A 581 39.99 0.80 10.16
C ASP A 581 38.82 0.37 11.07
N GLY A 582 39.12 -0.32 12.17
CA GLY A 582 38.14 -1.01 13.03
C GLY A 582 37.34 -0.12 13.99
N GLN A 583 37.37 1.21 13.82
CA GLN A 583 36.81 2.20 14.76
C GLN A 583 35.34 2.60 14.51
N ILE A 584 34.67 2.01 13.51
CA ILE A 584 33.25 2.28 13.23
C ILE A 584 32.40 1.32 14.11
N THR A 585 32.31 1.60 15.41
CA THR A 585 31.85 0.61 16.41
C THR A 585 30.46 0.93 17.00
N HIS A 586 29.47 0.11 16.64
CA HIS A 586 28.15 -0.11 17.26
C HIS A 586 27.06 0.97 17.19
N GLU A 587 27.33 2.24 17.46
CA GLU A 587 26.30 3.30 17.38
C GLU A 587 25.88 3.64 15.92
N LEU A 588 26.71 3.20 14.97
CA LEU A 588 26.55 3.42 13.53
C LEU A 588 26.01 2.19 12.78
N LEU A 589 25.76 1.09 13.51
CA LEU A 589 25.21 -0.14 12.94
C LEU A 589 23.69 -0.01 12.84
N SER A 590 23.13 -0.47 11.71
CA SER A 590 21.69 -0.59 11.56
C SER A 590 21.13 -1.58 12.60
N ALA A 591 19.84 -1.45 12.90
CA ALA A 591 19.20 -2.35 13.84
C ALA A 591 19.28 -3.83 13.40
N HIS A 592 19.26 -4.08 12.08
CA HIS A 592 19.47 -5.41 11.50
C HIS A 592 20.87 -5.98 11.78
N GLU A 593 21.92 -5.17 11.61
CA GLU A 593 23.30 -5.60 11.88
C GLU A 593 23.57 -5.84 13.37
N LEU A 594 22.96 -5.02 14.23
CA LEU A 594 22.97 -5.23 15.67
C LEU A 594 22.29 -6.55 16.05
N CYS A 595 21.14 -6.87 15.44
CA CYS A 595 20.46 -8.16 15.63
C CYS A 595 21.33 -9.35 15.21
N ILE A 596 22.00 -9.28 14.05
CA ILE A 596 22.93 -10.34 13.61
C ILE A 596 24.05 -10.55 14.64
N LYS A 597 24.61 -9.46 15.17
CA LYS A 597 25.64 -9.53 16.21
C LYS A 597 25.10 -10.10 17.52
N ALA A 598 23.86 -9.79 17.87
CA ALA A 598 23.20 -10.35 19.04
C ALA A 598 23.03 -11.87 18.91
N ILE A 599 22.53 -12.35 17.77
CA ILE A 599 22.40 -13.79 17.46
C ILE A 599 23.76 -14.49 17.54
N ALA A 600 24.82 -13.88 17.01
CA ALA A 600 26.18 -14.43 17.10
C ALA A 600 26.67 -14.53 18.56
N ALA A 601 26.39 -13.52 19.39
CA ALA A 601 26.74 -13.52 20.81
C ALA A 601 25.91 -14.57 21.60
N TYR A 602 24.62 -14.70 21.29
CA TYR A 602 23.74 -15.73 21.84
C TYR A 602 24.28 -17.14 21.58
N ASN A 603 24.64 -17.44 20.33
CA ASN A 603 25.20 -18.74 19.94
C ASN A 603 26.54 -19.02 20.62
N ALA A 604 27.33 -17.98 20.90
CA ALA A 604 28.57 -18.08 21.67
C ALA A 604 28.35 -18.18 23.19
N LYS A 605 27.09 -18.18 23.66
CA LYS A 605 26.68 -18.14 25.08
C LYS A 605 27.17 -16.90 25.83
N ASP A 606 27.46 -15.80 25.12
CA ASP A 606 27.76 -14.48 25.69
C ASP A 606 26.47 -13.66 25.79
N TYR A 607 25.59 -14.07 26.71
CA TYR A 607 24.24 -13.52 26.82
C TYR A 607 24.24 -12.03 27.20
N ALA A 608 25.24 -11.55 27.96
CA ALA A 608 25.36 -10.14 28.30
C ALA A 608 25.58 -9.27 27.05
N LYS A 609 26.44 -9.70 26.11
CA LYS A 609 26.60 -8.99 24.83
C LYS A 609 25.37 -9.13 23.93
N SER A 610 24.73 -10.30 23.91
CA SER A 610 23.47 -10.48 23.19
C SER A 610 22.42 -9.47 23.63
N ILE A 611 22.18 -9.36 24.95
CA ILE A 611 21.25 -8.40 25.54
C ILE A 611 21.63 -6.97 25.17
N CYS A 612 22.92 -6.62 25.24
CA CYS A 612 23.38 -5.27 24.89
C CYS A 612 23.07 -4.92 23.43
N TYR A 613 23.39 -5.81 22.48
CA TYR A 613 23.12 -5.56 21.06
C TYR A 613 21.64 -5.54 20.74
N ASP A 614 20.86 -6.50 21.26
CA ASP A 614 19.42 -6.51 21.03
C ASP A 614 18.71 -5.33 21.70
N THR A 615 19.21 -4.81 22.82
CA THR A 615 18.64 -3.60 23.47
C THR A 615 18.79 -2.38 22.56
N ILE A 616 19.97 -2.15 22.00
CA ILE A 616 20.21 -1.03 21.09
C ILE A 616 19.40 -1.21 19.80
N ALA A 617 19.32 -2.43 19.25
CA ALA A 617 18.49 -2.72 18.08
C ALA A 617 16.99 -2.50 18.35
N SER A 618 16.53 -2.82 19.56
CA SER A 618 15.14 -2.66 20.00
C SER A 618 14.77 -1.20 20.26
N GLU A 619 15.69 -0.39 20.77
CA GLU A 619 15.53 1.07 20.88
C GLU A 619 15.39 1.72 19.51
N LYS A 620 16.02 1.14 18.48
CA LYS A 620 15.86 1.50 17.06
C LYS A 620 14.62 0.87 16.40
N GLY A 621 13.75 0.21 17.14
CA GLY A 621 12.45 -0.29 16.65
C GLY A 621 12.47 -1.69 16.02
N TYR A 622 13.56 -2.46 16.12
CA TYR A 622 13.64 -3.76 15.44
C TYR A 622 12.93 -4.89 16.18
N ALA A 623 11.78 -5.33 15.64
CA ALA A 623 10.87 -6.27 16.29
C ALA A 623 11.51 -7.63 16.62
N LEU A 624 12.37 -8.18 15.74
CA LEU A 624 13.05 -9.46 15.99
C LEU A 624 14.00 -9.38 17.19
N SER A 625 14.67 -8.24 17.39
CA SER A 625 15.54 -8.05 18.56
C SER A 625 14.73 -7.90 19.85
N MET A 626 13.54 -7.29 19.78
CA MET A 626 12.62 -7.25 20.93
C MET A 626 12.16 -8.67 21.30
N ASN A 627 11.84 -9.51 20.32
CA ASN A 627 11.52 -10.93 20.55
C ASN A 627 12.71 -11.68 21.18
N ASN A 628 13.92 -11.48 20.67
CA ASN A 628 15.13 -12.12 21.22
C ASN A 628 15.39 -11.73 22.67
N LEU A 629 15.21 -10.44 23.02
CA LEU A 629 15.29 -9.97 24.42
C LEU A 629 14.25 -10.66 25.30
N ALA A 630 13.01 -10.73 24.83
CA ALA A 630 11.95 -11.37 25.58
C ALA A 630 12.26 -12.85 25.85
N HIS A 631 12.73 -13.56 24.83
CA HIS A 631 13.16 -14.95 24.94
C HIS A 631 14.35 -15.12 25.91
N LEU A 632 15.32 -14.20 25.88
CA LEU A 632 16.44 -14.18 26.84
C LEU A 632 15.95 -14.03 28.28
N TYR A 633 15.08 -13.06 28.54
CA TYR A 633 14.50 -12.81 29.87
C TYR A 633 13.53 -13.92 30.33
N TYR A 634 12.98 -14.72 29.40
CA TYR A 634 12.07 -15.80 29.72
C TYR A 634 12.77 -17.14 30.01
N ASN A 635 13.85 -17.45 29.29
CA ASN A 635 14.42 -18.81 29.27
C ASN A 635 15.84 -18.93 29.82
N ILE A 636 16.61 -17.85 29.95
CA ILE A 636 18.03 -17.96 30.33
C ILE A 636 18.24 -17.75 31.83
N GLU A 637 18.68 -18.83 32.50
CA GLU A 637 19.05 -18.81 33.92
C GLU A 637 20.10 -17.72 34.21
N GLY A 638 19.87 -16.94 35.27
CA GLY A 638 20.69 -15.79 35.63
C GLY A 638 20.29 -14.47 34.97
N PHE A 639 19.40 -14.51 33.97
CA PHE A 639 18.79 -13.33 33.34
C PHE A 639 17.26 -13.37 33.35
N LEU A 640 16.63 -14.31 34.08
CA LEU A 640 15.19 -14.43 34.14
C LEU A 640 14.52 -13.18 34.74
N ASP A 641 13.53 -12.63 34.04
CA ASP A 641 12.76 -11.46 34.46
C ASP A 641 11.40 -11.47 33.73
N ASP A 642 10.37 -12.00 34.41
CA ASP A 642 9.04 -12.20 33.83
C ASP A 642 8.39 -10.89 33.35
N ASP A 643 8.60 -9.78 34.08
CA ASP A 643 8.04 -8.47 33.73
C ASP A 643 8.70 -7.92 32.45
N LYS A 644 10.03 -8.08 32.32
CA LYS A 644 10.74 -7.69 31.08
C LYS A 644 10.43 -8.63 29.92
N ALA A 645 10.31 -9.93 30.16
CA ALA A 645 9.90 -10.89 29.15
C ALA A 645 8.53 -10.53 28.59
N PHE A 646 7.55 -10.29 29.47
CA PHE A 646 6.22 -9.83 29.08
C PHE A 646 6.26 -8.50 28.33
N TYR A 647 6.97 -7.50 28.85
CA TYR A 647 7.10 -6.18 28.21
C TYR A 647 7.64 -6.28 26.77
N TRP A 648 8.71 -7.04 26.56
CA TRP A 648 9.35 -7.13 25.24
C TRP A 648 8.58 -8.04 24.28
N TYR A 649 7.98 -9.15 24.74
CA TYR A 649 7.07 -9.93 23.91
C TYR A 649 5.86 -9.09 23.49
N HIS A 650 5.28 -8.32 24.42
CA HIS A 650 4.17 -7.43 24.12
C HIS A 650 4.55 -6.37 23.08
N LYS A 651 5.68 -5.68 23.27
CA LYS A 651 6.16 -4.66 22.33
C LYS A 651 6.47 -5.24 20.95
N SER A 652 7.14 -6.40 20.89
CA SER A 652 7.50 -7.08 19.64
C SER A 652 6.27 -7.63 18.89
N ALA A 653 5.29 -8.17 19.62
CA ALA A 653 4.02 -8.63 19.06
C ALA A 653 3.22 -7.48 18.42
N LEU A 654 3.21 -6.30 19.05
CA LEU A 654 2.60 -5.09 18.48
C LEU A 654 3.33 -4.56 17.24
N SER A 655 4.62 -4.87 17.10
CA SER A 655 5.41 -4.58 15.89
C SER A 655 5.34 -5.71 14.85
N GLY A 656 4.35 -6.60 14.95
CA GLY A 656 4.07 -7.60 13.91
C GLY A 656 4.95 -8.85 13.94
N ASN A 657 5.72 -9.11 15.00
CA ASN A 657 6.54 -10.33 15.07
C ASN A 657 5.73 -11.55 15.51
N GLU A 658 5.60 -12.54 14.64
CA GLU A 658 4.80 -13.75 14.84
C GLU A 658 5.31 -14.63 16.00
N ASN A 659 6.63 -14.71 16.16
CA ASN A 659 7.25 -15.46 17.27
C ASN A 659 6.94 -14.80 18.63
N ALA A 660 6.94 -13.46 18.68
CA ALA A 660 6.56 -12.72 19.87
C ALA A 660 5.06 -12.78 20.17
N MET A 661 4.19 -12.81 19.14
CA MET A 661 2.76 -13.06 19.34
C MET A 661 2.52 -14.42 20.00
N ASN A 662 3.23 -15.46 19.53
CA ASN A 662 3.20 -16.77 20.17
C ASN A 662 3.74 -16.72 21.62
N GLY A 663 4.87 -16.05 21.85
CA GLY A 663 5.44 -15.84 23.19
C GLY A 663 4.48 -15.13 24.15
N LEU A 664 3.81 -14.07 23.68
CA LEU A 664 2.82 -13.32 24.44
C LEU A 664 1.57 -14.16 24.76
N GLY A 665 1.11 -14.96 23.80
CA GLY A 665 0.04 -15.93 24.04
C GLY A 665 0.39 -16.94 25.13
N MET A 666 1.65 -17.41 25.16
CA MET A 666 2.15 -18.28 26.23
C MET A 666 2.29 -17.56 27.58
N CYS A 667 2.67 -16.27 27.58
CA CYS A 667 2.68 -15.47 28.80
C CYS A 667 1.28 -15.39 29.43
N TYR A 668 0.24 -15.13 28.64
CA TYR A 668 -1.14 -15.13 29.13
C TYR A 668 -1.64 -16.52 29.54
N LYS A 669 -1.22 -17.59 28.85
CA LYS A 669 -1.57 -18.97 29.24
C LYS A 669 -1.01 -19.34 30.62
N HIS A 670 0.25 -18.98 30.88
CA HIS A 670 0.98 -19.41 32.09
C HIS A 670 1.05 -18.36 33.19
N GLY A 671 0.61 -17.13 32.93
CA GLY A 671 0.66 -16.02 33.88
C GLY A 671 2.07 -15.45 34.08
N VAL A 672 2.86 -15.34 33.01
CA VAL A 672 4.25 -14.84 33.03
C VAL A 672 4.24 -13.33 32.84
N GLY A 673 4.60 -12.57 33.87
CA GLY A 673 4.56 -11.09 33.87
C GLY A 673 3.15 -10.50 33.78
N THR A 674 2.12 -11.35 33.89
CA THR A 674 0.70 -11.00 33.76
C THR A 674 -0.18 -12.05 34.44
N PRO A 675 -1.41 -11.76 34.87
CA PRO A 675 -2.34 -12.80 35.29
C PRO A 675 -2.71 -13.76 34.14
N VAL A 676 -3.07 -14.99 34.48
CA VAL A 676 -3.58 -15.96 33.48
C VAL A 676 -4.85 -15.42 32.80
N ASP A 677 -4.85 -15.41 31.47
CA ASP A 677 -5.95 -14.91 30.63
C ASP A 677 -6.09 -15.77 29.37
N VAL A 678 -7.01 -16.73 29.42
CA VAL A 678 -7.20 -17.73 28.36
C VAL A 678 -7.71 -17.12 27.07
N GLU A 679 -8.55 -16.08 27.14
CA GLU A 679 -9.08 -15.41 25.96
C GLU A 679 -7.97 -14.66 25.22
N LYS A 680 -7.10 -13.95 25.94
CA LYS A 680 -5.93 -13.30 25.34
C LYS A 680 -4.90 -14.29 24.84
N ALA A 681 -4.70 -15.41 25.55
CA ALA A 681 -3.84 -16.49 25.06
C ALA A 681 -4.33 -17.02 23.71
N LEU A 682 -5.62 -17.33 23.60
CA LEU A 682 -6.24 -17.75 22.34
C LEU A 682 -6.11 -16.67 21.26
N PHE A 683 -6.38 -15.40 21.57
CA PHE A 683 -6.28 -14.31 20.60
C PHE A 683 -4.88 -14.22 19.98
N TRP A 684 -3.83 -14.14 20.82
CA TRP A 684 -2.45 -13.97 20.34
C TRP A 684 -1.90 -15.22 19.66
N LEU A 685 -2.22 -16.43 20.15
CA LEU A 685 -1.83 -17.67 19.50
C LEU A 685 -2.52 -17.85 18.14
N ASN A 686 -3.80 -17.49 18.01
CA ASN A 686 -4.48 -17.51 16.71
C ASN A 686 -3.86 -16.49 15.74
N LYS A 687 -3.51 -15.29 16.20
CA LYS A 687 -2.80 -14.31 15.37
C LYS A 687 -1.46 -14.84 14.85
N ALA A 688 -0.67 -15.48 15.70
CA ALA A 688 0.58 -16.11 15.28
C ALA A 688 0.34 -17.28 14.29
N ALA A 689 -0.71 -18.08 14.51
CA ALA A 689 -1.09 -19.17 13.61
C ALA A 689 -1.58 -18.67 12.23
N GLU A 690 -2.32 -17.55 12.18
CA GLU A 690 -2.72 -16.87 10.93
C GLU A 690 -1.51 -16.44 10.10
N MET A 691 -0.40 -16.08 10.76
CA MET A 691 0.89 -15.77 10.15
C MET A 691 1.71 -17.02 9.76
N GLN A 692 1.07 -18.19 9.69
CA GLN A 692 1.68 -19.47 9.32
C GLN A 692 2.77 -19.96 10.29
N LEU A 693 2.71 -19.58 11.57
CA LEU A 693 3.63 -20.09 12.58
C LEU A 693 3.17 -21.47 13.09
N ALA A 694 3.91 -22.52 12.74
CA ALA A 694 3.55 -23.91 13.06
C ALA A 694 3.51 -24.18 14.58
N ILE A 695 4.47 -23.65 15.34
CA ILE A 695 4.48 -23.81 16.81
C ILE A 695 3.28 -23.16 17.50
N ALA A 696 2.70 -22.08 16.95
CA ALA A 696 1.48 -21.48 17.47
C ALA A 696 0.28 -22.40 17.30
N ASN A 697 0.17 -23.07 16.14
CA ASN A 697 -0.83 -24.12 15.92
C ASN A 697 -0.64 -25.29 16.89
N ASN A 698 0.60 -25.73 17.14
CA ASN A 698 0.86 -26.74 18.18
C ASN A 698 0.40 -26.28 19.57
N ASN A 699 0.69 -25.03 19.96
CA ASN A 699 0.26 -24.48 21.26
C ASN A 699 -1.27 -24.33 21.38
N LEU A 700 -1.97 -24.05 20.28
CA LEU A 700 -3.44 -24.07 20.21
C LEU A 700 -3.98 -25.49 20.33
N GLY A 701 -3.33 -26.46 19.67
CA GLY A 701 -3.63 -27.88 19.82
C GLY A 701 -3.53 -28.32 21.28
N ASP A 702 -2.45 -27.94 21.96
CA ASP A 702 -2.21 -28.21 23.37
C ASP A 702 -3.32 -27.64 24.26
N LEU A 703 -3.76 -26.39 24.01
CA LEU A 703 -4.85 -25.76 24.76
C LEU A 703 -6.19 -26.50 24.64
N TYR A 704 -6.44 -27.19 23.53
CA TYR A 704 -7.65 -27.98 23.32
C TYR A 704 -7.47 -29.48 23.66
N SER A 705 -6.25 -29.98 23.80
CA SER A 705 -5.98 -31.39 24.21
C SER A 705 -5.70 -31.55 25.70
N GLU A 706 -5.09 -30.54 26.34
CA GLU A 706 -4.72 -30.58 27.76
C GLU A 706 -5.78 -29.85 28.60
N ASP A 707 -6.53 -30.64 29.37
CA ASP A 707 -7.73 -30.25 30.11
C ASP A 707 -7.42 -29.42 31.39
N LEU A 708 -6.69 -28.29 31.28
CA LEU A 708 -6.33 -27.44 32.44
C LEU A 708 -6.97 -26.03 32.46
N LEU A 709 -7.28 -25.46 31.30
CA LEU A 709 -7.77 -24.07 31.18
C LEU A 709 -9.01 -23.93 30.27
N LEU A 710 -9.27 -24.93 29.43
CA LEU A 710 -10.43 -25.04 28.55
C LEU A 710 -10.95 -26.48 28.59
N PRO A 711 -12.26 -26.69 28.34
CA PRO A 711 -12.77 -28.03 28.11
C PRO A 711 -12.10 -28.67 26.89
N SER A 712 -11.60 -29.89 27.06
CA SER A 712 -10.99 -30.66 25.96
C SER A 712 -11.88 -30.75 24.71
N ASN A 713 -11.26 -30.61 23.54
CA ASN A 713 -11.92 -30.70 22.24
C ASN A 713 -10.98 -31.36 21.21
N ASN A 714 -11.12 -32.68 21.08
CA ASN A 714 -10.27 -33.49 20.21
C ASN A 714 -10.33 -33.10 18.73
N ASP A 715 -11.49 -32.64 18.23
CA ASP A 715 -11.62 -32.23 16.83
C ASP A 715 -10.88 -30.91 16.55
N LYS A 716 -10.97 -29.94 17.46
CA LYS A 716 -10.18 -28.69 17.36
C LYS A 716 -8.69 -28.95 17.54
N ALA A 717 -8.31 -29.76 18.53
CA ALA A 717 -6.92 -30.14 18.73
C ALA A 717 -6.34 -30.81 17.47
N LEU A 718 -7.08 -31.73 16.87
CA LEU A 718 -6.69 -32.38 15.62
C LEU A 718 -6.54 -31.38 14.47
N GLN A 719 -7.46 -30.42 14.34
CA GLN A 719 -7.37 -29.37 13.32
C GLN A 719 -6.08 -28.57 13.45
N TYR A 720 -5.75 -28.09 14.65
CA TYR A 720 -4.54 -27.29 14.87
C TYR A 720 -3.26 -28.10 14.72
N TYR A 721 -3.19 -29.31 15.27
CA TYR A 721 -2.01 -30.16 15.07
C TYR A 721 -1.81 -30.53 13.60
N GLN A 722 -2.88 -30.74 12.83
CA GLN A 722 -2.78 -31.00 11.40
C GLN A 722 -2.31 -29.75 10.64
N ALA A 723 -2.79 -28.55 11.01
CA ALA A 723 -2.28 -27.30 10.45
C ALA A 723 -0.78 -27.11 10.72
N ALA A 724 -0.30 -27.44 11.92
CA ALA A 724 1.13 -27.44 12.23
C ALA A 724 1.92 -28.48 11.42
N ALA A 725 1.36 -29.67 11.22
CA ALA A 725 1.96 -30.72 10.39
C ALA A 725 2.08 -30.31 8.91
N ASP A 726 1.05 -29.64 8.38
CA ASP A 726 1.05 -29.13 7.00
C ASP A 726 2.11 -28.03 6.79
N LEU A 727 2.48 -27.33 7.87
CA LEU A 727 3.59 -26.36 7.93
C LEU A 727 4.95 -26.98 8.22
N GLY A 728 5.03 -28.31 8.41
CA GLY A 728 6.28 -29.04 8.57
C GLY A 728 6.76 -29.26 10.01
N GLU A 729 5.97 -28.88 11.03
CA GLU A 729 6.29 -29.14 12.44
C GLU A 729 5.18 -29.99 13.12
N PRO A 730 4.99 -31.25 12.71
CA PRO A 730 3.92 -32.10 13.24
C PRO A 730 4.16 -32.48 14.71
N ARG A 731 3.10 -32.44 15.52
CA ARG A 731 3.08 -33.09 16.84
C ARG A 731 2.69 -34.57 16.68
N ASN A 732 3.63 -35.38 16.18
CA ASN A 732 3.36 -36.74 15.70
C ASN A 732 2.70 -37.66 16.73
N ASN A 733 3.12 -37.61 17.99
CA ASN A 733 2.52 -38.42 19.05
C ASN A 733 1.03 -38.10 19.27
N TRP A 734 0.68 -36.81 19.26
CA TRP A 734 -0.69 -36.34 19.46
C TRP A 734 -1.57 -36.57 18.23
N LEU A 735 -1.03 -36.36 17.02
CA LEU A 735 -1.72 -36.72 15.78
C LEU A 735 -2.00 -38.23 15.72
N GLY A 736 -1.02 -39.06 16.08
CA GLY A 736 -1.18 -40.51 16.18
C GLY A 736 -2.32 -40.88 17.14
N TYR A 737 -2.31 -40.30 18.34
CA TYR A 737 -3.33 -40.50 19.37
C TYR A 737 -4.74 -40.08 18.92
N LEU A 738 -4.87 -38.90 18.33
CA LEU A 738 -6.18 -38.39 17.90
C LEU A 738 -6.77 -39.20 16.73
N TYR A 739 -5.93 -39.66 15.79
CA TYR A 739 -6.39 -40.56 14.73
C TYR A 739 -6.75 -41.96 15.24
N ASP A 740 -6.03 -42.46 16.25
CA ASP A 740 -6.35 -43.73 16.92
C ASP A 740 -7.74 -43.66 17.59
N LEU A 741 -8.02 -42.58 18.34
CA LEU A 741 -9.34 -42.32 18.93
C LEU A 741 -10.47 -42.28 17.89
N LYS A 742 -10.19 -41.80 16.67
CA LYS A 742 -11.15 -41.76 15.56
C LYS A 742 -11.27 -43.08 14.80
N GLY A 743 -10.43 -44.07 15.11
CA GLY A 743 -10.38 -45.35 14.39
C GLY A 743 -9.70 -45.28 13.02
N GLU A 744 -8.99 -44.19 12.71
CA GLU A 744 -8.24 -44.00 11.46
C GLU A 744 -6.84 -44.64 11.56
N TYR A 745 -6.80 -45.96 11.78
CA TYR A 745 -5.60 -46.68 12.20
C TYR A 745 -4.41 -46.58 11.23
N GLU A 746 -4.63 -46.46 9.92
CA GLU A 746 -3.52 -46.28 8.97
C GLU A 746 -2.79 -44.94 9.17
N LYS A 747 -3.53 -43.87 9.44
CA LYS A 747 -2.96 -42.55 9.73
C LYS A 747 -2.30 -42.53 11.10
N ALA A 748 -2.96 -43.12 12.11
CA ALA A 748 -2.41 -43.25 13.45
C ALA A 748 -1.07 -44.00 13.42
N LEU A 749 -1.02 -45.14 12.72
CA LEU A 749 0.21 -45.93 12.53
C LEU A 749 1.32 -45.10 11.90
N LYS A 750 1.02 -44.33 10.84
CA LYS A 750 1.99 -43.45 10.17
C LYS A 750 2.57 -42.43 11.15
N TYR A 751 1.73 -41.73 11.91
CA TYR A 751 2.20 -40.71 12.85
C TYR A 751 2.95 -41.30 14.04
N TYR A 752 2.57 -42.48 14.53
CA TYR A 752 3.37 -43.19 15.55
C TYR A 752 4.72 -43.66 15.02
N GLN A 753 4.83 -44.08 13.76
CA GLN A 753 6.13 -44.39 13.14
C GLN A 753 7.01 -43.14 13.07
N LEU A 754 6.48 -42.02 12.58
CA LEU A 754 7.22 -40.75 12.54
C LEU A 754 7.66 -40.31 13.94
N GLY A 755 6.80 -40.42 14.95
CA GLY A 755 7.17 -40.12 16.33
C GLY A 755 8.20 -41.09 16.93
N ASP A 756 8.18 -42.38 16.57
CA ASP A 756 9.21 -43.35 16.97
C ASP A 756 10.58 -43.00 16.34
N ASP A 757 10.58 -42.57 15.07
CA ASP A 757 11.78 -42.10 14.37
C ASP A 757 12.35 -40.82 15.00
N GLU A 758 11.49 -39.95 15.54
CA GLU A 758 11.87 -38.74 16.31
C GLU A 758 12.37 -39.04 17.72
N GLY A 759 12.29 -40.29 18.19
CA GLY A 759 12.74 -40.65 19.52
C GLY A 759 11.67 -40.52 20.60
N ILE A 760 10.40 -40.31 20.26
CA ILE A 760 9.32 -40.19 21.24
C ILE A 760 9.00 -41.59 21.80
N ASP A 761 9.12 -41.72 23.12
CA ASP A 761 8.95 -42.97 23.87
C ASP A 761 7.52 -43.50 23.83
N VAL A 762 6.52 -42.61 23.99
CA VAL A 762 5.09 -42.94 23.91
C VAL A 762 4.67 -43.37 22.50
N SER A 763 5.24 -42.77 21.45
CA SER A 763 4.97 -43.19 20.07
C SER A 763 5.52 -44.59 19.80
N ALA A 764 6.72 -44.90 20.29
CA ALA A 764 7.27 -46.26 20.20
C ALA A 764 6.40 -47.28 20.96
N TYR A 765 5.89 -46.91 22.13
CA TYR A 765 4.96 -47.74 22.89
C TYR A 765 3.67 -48.03 22.10
N ASN A 766 3.01 -46.97 21.60
CA ASN A 766 1.77 -47.11 20.83
C ASN A 766 1.97 -47.87 19.53
N LEU A 767 3.13 -47.73 18.89
CA LEU A 767 3.51 -48.54 17.73
C LEU A 767 3.61 -50.03 18.09
N GLY A 768 4.13 -50.35 19.28
CA GLY A 768 4.15 -51.70 19.84
C GLY A 768 2.74 -52.29 19.99
N ILE A 769 1.82 -51.50 20.55
CA ILE A 769 0.40 -51.86 20.68
C ILE A 769 -0.24 -52.10 19.30
N PHE A 770 0.04 -51.23 18.32
CA PHE A 770 -0.49 -51.35 16.96
C PHE A 770 -0.03 -52.64 16.27
N TYR A 771 1.27 -52.96 16.34
CA TYR A 771 1.78 -54.20 15.77
C TYR A 771 1.29 -55.45 16.50
N LEU A 772 1.13 -55.41 17.83
CA LEU A 772 0.62 -56.54 18.60
C LEU A 772 -0.82 -56.89 18.22
N ASN A 773 -1.63 -55.87 17.96
CA ASN A 773 -3.06 -56.01 17.68
C ASN A 773 -3.39 -56.03 16.18
N GLY A 774 -2.44 -55.69 15.30
CA GLY A 774 -2.67 -55.59 13.86
C GLY A 774 -3.55 -54.39 13.48
N LEU A 775 -3.31 -53.24 14.13
CA LEU A 775 -4.01 -51.99 13.82
C LEU A 775 -3.26 -51.24 12.71
N GLY A 776 -3.97 -50.90 11.63
CA GLY A 776 -3.39 -50.25 10.43
C GLY A 776 -2.36 -51.09 9.66
N SER A 777 -2.08 -52.32 10.11
CA SER A 777 -1.14 -53.27 9.50
C SER A 777 -1.44 -54.70 9.96
N SER A 778 -0.81 -55.72 9.38
CA SER A 778 -0.95 -57.09 9.89
C SER A 778 -0.24 -57.28 11.24
N LYS A 779 -0.84 -58.06 12.15
CA LYS A 779 -0.25 -58.41 13.46
C LYS A 779 1.18 -58.92 13.30
N ASN A 780 2.11 -58.34 14.06
CA ASN A 780 3.52 -58.69 14.07
C ASN A 780 4.12 -58.58 15.48
N VAL A 781 4.16 -59.72 16.19
CA VAL A 781 4.62 -59.79 17.58
C VAL A 781 6.10 -59.42 17.73
N MET A 782 6.94 -59.74 16.75
CA MET A 782 8.37 -59.40 16.79
C MET A 782 8.59 -57.89 16.73
N LYS A 783 7.94 -57.21 15.77
CA LYS A 783 7.96 -55.75 15.69
C LYS A 783 7.37 -55.08 16.93
N ALA A 784 6.33 -55.67 17.52
CA ALA A 784 5.78 -55.17 18.78
C ALA A 784 6.81 -55.21 19.91
N ILE A 785 7.51 -56.34 20.10
CA ILE A 785 8.58 -56.47 21.10
C ILE A 785 9.71 -55.45 20.85
N GLU A 786 10.13 -55.27 19.60
CA GLU A 786 11.16 -54.29 19.23
C GLU A 786 10.74 -52.86 19.58
N SER A 787 9.52 -52.47 19.23
CA SER A 787 8.95 -51.15 19.55
C SER A 787 8.82 -50.91 21.05
N PHE A 788 8.33 -51.89 21.82
CA PHE A 788 8.28 -51.79 23.28
C PHE A 788 9.67 -51.70 23.91
N THR A 789 10.65 -52.42 23.37
CA THR A 789 12.04 -52.34 23.85
C THR A 789 12.61 -50.94 23.60
N ARG A 790 12.42 -50.37 22.40
CA ARG A 790 12.83 -48.99 22.12
C ARG A 790 12.16 -47.98 23.06
N SER A 791 10.88 -48.19 23.37
CA SER A 791 10.14 -47.35 24.31
C SER A 791 10.74 -47.40 25.73
N LEU A 792 11.13 -48.59 26.20
CA LEU A 792 11.83 -48.77 27.49
C LEU A 792 13.20 -48.11 27.51
N ASP A 793 13.98 -48.27 26.44
CA ASP A 793 15.30 -47.66 26.30
C ASP A 793 15.23 -46.13 26.40
N ARG A 794 14.08 -45.54 26.05
CA ARG A 794 13.77 -44.11 26.16
C ARG A 794 13.08 -43.70 27.46
N GLY A 795 12.78 -44.66 28.34
CA GLY A 795 12.32 -44.41 29.70
C GLY A 795 10.84 -44.70 29.98
N TYR A 796 10.04 -45.11 28.99
CA TYR A 796 8.61 -45.37 29.18
C TYR A 796 8.34 -46.74 29.80
N GLN A 797 8.35 -46.80 31.13
CA GLN A 797 8.34 -48.05 31.89
C GLN A 797 7.09 -48.92 31.69
N GLN A 798 5.97 -48.33 31.24
CA GLN A 798 4.70 -49.06 31.04
C GLN A 798 4.86 -50.24 30.07
N ALA A 799 5.76 -50.13 29.10
CA ALA A 799 6.08 -51.18 28.13
C ALA A 799 6.52 -52.53 28.77
N HIS A 800 6.98 -52.53 30.02
CA HIS A 800 7.28 -53.76 30.75
C HIS A 800 6.04 -54.65 30.94
N ILE A 801 4.87 -54.06 31.16
CA ILE A 801 3.62 -54.81 31.34
C ILE A 801 3.25 -55.54 30.05
N ASP A 802 3.26 -54.85 28.91
CA ASP A 802 2.91 -55.43 27.62
C ASP A 802 3.93 -56.48 27.15
N LEU A 803 5.22 -56.27 27.40
CA LEU A 803 6.24 -57.29 27.15
C LEU A 803 6.00 -58.54 28.01
N ALA A 804 5.67 -58.38 29.29
CA ALA A 804 5.35 -59.50 30.16
C ALA A 804 4.11 -60.26 29.65
N LEU A 805 3.06 -59.55 29.22
CA LEU A 805 1.86 -60.17 28.63
C LEU A 805 2.18 -60.93 27.34
N ILE A 806 3.03 -60.36 26.46
CA ILE A 806 3.50 -61.05 25.25
C ILE A 806 4.24 -62.34 25.61
N TYR A 807 5.23 -62.28 26.50
CA TYR A 807 6.01 -63.45 26.92
C TYR A 807 5.19 -64.47 27.73
N GLN A 808 4.02 -64.10 28.25
CA GLN A 808 3.10 -65.04 28.91
C GLN A 808 2.18 -65.74 27.89
N ASN A 809 1.64 -64.98 26.94
CA ASN A 809 0.46 -65.36 26.18
C ASN A 809 0.70 -65.61 24.69
N GLU A 810 1.62 -64.90 24.03
CA GLU A 810 1.82 -64.99 22.57
C GLU A 810 2.53 -66.29 22.16
N THR A 811 1.91 -67.03 21.24
CA THR A 811 2.41 -68.33 20.80
C THR A 811 3.70 -68.17 20.00
N GLY A 812 4.74 -68.94 20.37
CA GLY A 812 6.08 -68.83 19.77
C GLY A 812 7.02 -67.86 20.49
N PHE A 813 6.52 -67.06 21.43
CA PHE A 813 7.32 -66.12 22.22
C PHE A 813 7.23 -66.38 23.73
N LYS A 814 6.60 -67.46 24.20
CA LYS A 814 6.41 -67.70 25.64
C LYS A 814 7.73 -67.92 26.38
N ASP A 815 8.00 -67.13 27.43
CA ASP A 815 9.21 -67.21 28.25
C ASP A 815 8.94 -66.76 29.70
N LYS A 816 8.86 -67.73 30.62
CA LYS A 816 8.55 -67.46 32.05
C LYS A 816 9.61 -66.60 32.74
N HIS A 817 10.88 -66.70 32.33
CA HIS A 817 11.95 -65.92 32.96
C HIS A 817 11.81 -64.44 32.59
N LYS A 818 11.56 -64.16 31.31
CA LYS A 818 11.31 -62.79 30.83
C LYS A 818 10.02 -62.19 31.39
N VAL A 819 8.97 -63.00 31.56
CA VAL A 819 7.74 -62.56 32.26
C VAL A 819 8.09 -62.04 33.65
N GLN A 820 8.80 -62.83 34.46
CA GLN A 820 9.16 -62.42 35.82
C GLN A 820 10.09 -61.20 35.83
N GLN A 821 11.08 -61.18 34.93
CA GLN A 821 12.00 -60.05 34.78
C GLN A 821 11.26 -58.73 34.54
N HIS A 822 10.30 -58.71 33.62
CA HIS A 822 9.54 -57.51 33.31
C HIS A 822 8.53 -57.15 34.40
N ILE A 823 7.92 -58.14 35.09
CA ILE A 823 7.08 -57.87 36.28
C ILE A 823 7.89 -57.20 37.40
N ASP A 824 9.10 -57.69 37.66
CA ASP A 824 9.95 -57.14 38.72
C ASP A 824 10.43 -55.72 38.36
N ALA A 825 10.76 -55.48 37.08
CA ALA A 825 11.10 -54.15 36.58
C ALA A 825 9.91 -53.18 36.65
N ALA A 826 8.70 -53.61 36.25
CA ALA A 826 7.48 -52.81 36.38
C ALA A 826 7.18 -52.43 37.83
N LYS A 827 7.34 -53.37 38.78
CA LYS A 827 7.21 -53.08 40.22
C LYS A 827 8.27 -52.09 40.71
N ALA A 828 9.51 -52.23 40.27
CA ALA A 828 10.58 -51.31 40.62
C ALA A 828 10.33 -49.89 40.09
N ALA A 829 9.66 -49.78 38.94
CA ALA A 829 9.17 -48.53 38.38
C ALA A 829 7.87 -48.00 39.03
N GLY A 830 7.32 -48.73 40.02
CA GLY A 830 6.10 -48.32 40.74
C GLY A 830 4.78 -48.57 40.00
N LEU A 831 4.79 -49.39 38.94
CA LEU A 831 3.60 -49.69 38.15
C LEU A 831 2.72 -50.74 38.85
N GLU A 832 1.41 -50.59 38.68
CA GLU A 832 0.44 -51.60 39.09
C GLU A 832 0.51 -52.81 38.14
N ILE A 833 0.55 -54.02 38.72
CA ILE A 833 0.64 -55.26 37.94
C ILE A 833 -0.77 -55.80 37.69
N PRO A 834 -1.21 -55.92 36.43
CA PRO A 834 -2.51 -56.50 36.10
C PRO A 834 -2.71 -57.89 36.71
N GLU A 835 -3.92 -58.20 37.16
CA GLU A 835 -4.26 -59.50 37.76
C GLU A 835 -3.90 -60.69 36.85
N ASP A 836 -3.98 -60.48 35.54
CA ASP A 836 -3.69 -61.44 34.47
C ASP A 836 -2.22 -61.92 34.50
N LEU A 837 -1.32 -61.06 34.97
CA LEU A 837 0.11 -61.33 35.15
C LEU A 837 0.44 -61.86 36.55
N VAL A 838 -0.50 -61.80 37.49
CA VAL A 838 -0.32 -62.35 38.84
C VAL A 838 -0.42 -63.87 38.75
N VAL A 839 0.72 -64.55 38.89
CA VAL A 839 0.76 -66.00 39.07
C VAL A 839 -0.01 -66.34 40.36
N LYS A 840 -1.25 -66.83 40.23
CA LYS A 840 -1.95 -67.45 41.37
C LYS A 840 -1.05 -68.57 41.89
N LYS A 841 -0.45 -68.37 43.07
CA LYS A 841 0.12 -69.48 43.84
C LYS A 841 -1.01 -70.48 44.04
N LYS A 842 -0.93 -71.65 43.38
CA LYS A 842 -1.70 -72.81 43.82
C LYS A 842 -1.32 -73.04 45.28
N GLY A 843 -2.23 -72.69 46.17
CA GLY A 843 -2.14 -73.04 47.58
C GLY A 843 -2.06 -74.56 47.69
N TRP A 844 -1.29 -75.02 48.66
CA TRP A 844 -1.03 -76.42 48.96
C TRP A 844 -2.23 -77.13 49.64
N PHE A 845 -3.46 -76.76 49.29
CA PHE A 845 -4.70 -77.42 49.74
C PHE A 845 -5.79 -77.27 48.68
N ASP A 846 -5.83 -78.22 47.75
CA ASP A 846 -7.07 -78.71 47.12
C ASP A 846 -6.75 -80.14 46.62
N PHE A 847 -7.19 -81.10 47.43
CA PHE A 847 -7.27 -82.54 47.17
C PHE A 847 -8.74 -82.93 47.30
#